data_AF-A0A9E3VNS1-F1
#
_entry.id   AF-A0A9E3VNS1-F1
#
_cell.length_a   1.000
_cell.length_b   1.000
_cell.length_c   1.000
_cell.angle_alpha   90.00
_cell.angle_beta   90.00
_cell.angle_gamma   90.00
#
_symmetry.space_group_name_H-M   'P 1'
#
loop_
_entity.id
_entity.type
_entity.pdbx_description
1 polymer ?
#
loop_
_entity_poly.entity_id
_entity_poly.type
_entity_poly.pdbx_seq_one_letter_code
_entity_poly.pdbx_strand_id
1 'polypeptide(L)'
;MSHSSMTSLVLSAFLGAALCSSRASGAEAADLTAKWIWHPQESYHEYNDTIMARKEFTLPEFTNARLAITADTRYRLFINGTWVNDGPCRSWPDHYQYDVLDVAAHLKAGKNEILVVAKYFGVGTFHQIPQQAGLLVQLDVTPKSGDPVRVISDSTWETSKANGWVPNTPKRCVQMGPLEVYDARRQGEPLYKPAAVLFEAAGGPWKGLNERDCPPLTKKPFAFQSFREANVLDSKWMCVTFPTARLMYPGLIEANDKVSMASATATIVTVPKETVIHLESPGSTVTINGERGRDNAFTLHKGDNFLFMVVTSYFGHWQKDNELRFHETEGFELSNPINQSKEDPWCFVPFDEAKYVSADYAFKLLSPEESKAVTSKIEGCINTYLADVKDVKSFRAAFGDSIRVLSTANDLSDDPHMKFKARKVIGSAAQYVENPEALIKDDAAVTTVKPSPDGDIELVYDLGEENVGYYQFELTAEAGLEIDISAVEYVTPKGRVQHTGEYRNVMRYTCKEGLNSFTSLERRAGRFVFIRLHNQTKPASIRHFQLIESTYPVQPIGRFACSDPDLDKIWEISARTLKLCMEDTFTDCPLYEQTHWVGDARNEGLYGLIAFGSADLTERCVRLTGYSLEKYPIALCQTPSTWETLLPAWSHLWGISVWDSYFYTGDTKFLEEVWPQVLQNLRGTQKYTTNRGLFCAPFWNMFDWSGIDDNHSTVLHNSMLVVGAIDAALKCADVLGDTENAKWIAEYRASLVASINALWNAEKKCYPDSIHDDGTISAKSSVHTSFLALLYDIAPKENEAILLENVLNPPEGTTKVGAPFAIQYEYEALEKLGKQNEIIASIRKNYDPMIDIGATTVWESFAEGTTGGDGFPTRSHCHAWSSAPIQFLNQIVLGIVPTEVGGKAVTISPFPSGLTWAKGASATINGPAEVEWKLEGNKLNITAKVPQGVALTFKPNESLKGMEVVFNGAVVQ
;
A
#
# COMPACT_ATOMS: atom_id res chain seq x y z
N MET A 1 1.35 -44.30 -66.99
CA MET A 1 1.63 -45.75 -66.89
C MET A 1 3.12 -45.90 -66.59
N SER A 2 3.65 -46.39 -65.46
CA SER A 2 3.17 -46.78 -64.10
C SER A 2 4.45 -46.94 -63.23
N HIS A 3 4.72 -46.03 -62.28
CA HIS A 3 4.79 -46.20 -60.79
C HIS A 3 6.09 -46.80 -60.22
N SER A 4 6.68 -46.35 -59.09
CA SER A 4 6.44 -45.22 -58.15
C SER A 4 7.64 -45.07 -57.18
N SER A 5 7.78 -43.91 -56.52
CA SER A 5 8.93 -43.46 -55.73
C SER A 5 8.58 -42.95 -54.31
N MET A 6 9.60 -42.90 -53.44
CA MET A 6 9.83 -42.04 -52.24
C MET A 6 9.10 -42.35 -50.91
N THR A 7 9.60 -42.01 -49.70
CA THR A 7 10.91 -42.11 -48.96
C THR A 7 10.64 -41.67 -47.50
N SER A 8 11.51 -42.07 -46.57
CA SER A 8 11.57 -41.81 -45.11
C SER A 8 11.44 -40.36 -44.59
N LEU A 9 11.01 -40.17 -43.33
CA LEU A 9 11.62 -39.24 -42.34
C LEU A 9 11.09 -39.37 -40.89
N VAL A 10 12.05 -39.45 -39.94
CA VAL A 10 12.17 -38.86 -38.57
C VAL A 10 11.19 -39.18 -37.43
N LEU A 11 11.80 -39.61 -36.31
CA LEU A 11 11.24 -39.89 -35.00
C LEU A 11 11.99 -39.03 -33.96
N SER A 12 11.33 -38.01 -33.37
CA SER A 12 11.74 -37.37 -32.10
C SER A 12 10.76 -36.27 -31.65
N ALA A 13 10.59 -36.16 -30.32
CA ALA A 13 9.99 -35.07 -29.52
C ALA A 13 8.51 -35.21 -29.09
N PHE A 14 8.31 -35.60 -27.81
CA PHE A 14 7.18 -35.18 -26.98
C PHE A 14 7.64 -35.10 -25.52
N LEU A 15 8.15 -33.93 -25.12
CA LEU A 15 8.27 -33.49 -23.72
C LEU A 15 8.55 -31.98 -23.75
N GLY A 16 7.62 -31.18 -23.22
CA GLY A 16 7.80 -29.73 -23.05
C GLY A 16 6.63 -28.87 -23.54
N ALA A 17 5.47 -28.99 -22.90
CA ALA A 17 4.45 -27.94 -22.89
C ALA A 17 3.55 -28.14 -21.66
N ALA A 18 3.93 -27.51 -20.55
CA ALA A 18 3.07 -27.35 -19.39
C ALA A 18 3.07 -25.88 -18.99
N LEU A 19 1.86 -25.35 -18.76
CA LEU A 19 1.53 -24.05 -18.16
C LEU A 19 1.62 -22.80 -19.04
N CYS A 20 0.78 -22.75 -20.08
CA CYS A 20 0.09 -21.50 -20.47
C CYS A 20 -1.38 -21.85 -20.70
N SER A 21 -2.21 -21.77 -19.67
CA SER A 21 -3.66 -21.84 -19.83
C SER A 21 -4.13 -20.51 -20.41
N SER A 22 -4.43 -20.48 -21.70
CA SER A 22 -5.23 -19.42 -22.31
C SER A 22 -6.62 -19.44 -21.65
N ARG A 23 -6.86 -18.57 -20.67
CA ARG A 23 -8.21 -18.22 -20.24
C ARG A 23 -8.82 -17.35 -21.34
N ALA A 24 -9.41 -18.01 -22.33
CA ALA A 24 -10.23 -17.34 -23.31
C ALA A 24 -11.45 -16.72 -22.60
N SER A 25 -11.54 -15.39 -22.69
CA SER A 25 -12.74 -14.57 -22.51
C SER A 25 -14.02 -15.31 -22.91
N GLY A 26 -14.84 -15.61 -21.91
CA GLY A 26 -16.05 -16.42 -22.04
C GLY A 26 -16.18 -17.44 -20.91
N ALA A 27 -15.84 -17.08 -19.67
CA ALA A 27 -16.27 -17.87 -18.53
C ALA A 27 -17.79 -17.67 -18.40
N GLU A 28 -18.58 -18.74 -18.57
CA GLU A 28 -19.90 -18.79 -17.96
C GLU A 28 -19.71 -18.33 -16.51
N ALA A 29 -20.38 -17.24 -16.11
CA ALA A 29 -20.40 -16.80 -14.73
C ALA A 29 -20.64 -18.04 -13.86
N ALA A 30 -19.74 -18.34 -12.93
CA ALA A 30 -19.90 -19.53 -12.09
C ALA A 30 -21.32 -19.48 -11.52
N ASP A 31 -22.06 -20.57 -11.69
CA ASP A 31 -23.40 -20.77 -11.12
C ASP A 31 -23.27 -20.82 -9.59
N LEU A 32 -23.07 -19.64 -8.99
CA LEU A 32 -22.97 -19.44 -7.55
C LEU A 32 -24.39 -19.53 -6.99
N THR A 33 -24.64 -20.67 -6.36
CA THR A 33 -25.89 -20.97 -5.63
C THR A 33 -25.72 -20.78 -4.13
N ALA A 34 -24.50 -20.47 -3.69
CA ALA A 34 -24.21 -20.13 -2.30
C ALA A 34 -24.85 -18.82 -1.87
N LYS A 35 -25.08 -18.71 -0.57
CA LYS A 35 -25.74 -17.56 0.06
C LYS A 35 -24.75 -16.81 0.91
N TRP A 36 -24.92 -15.49 0.96
CA TRP A 36 -24.22 -14.64 1.91
C TRP A 36 -24.73 -14.95 3.31
N ILE A 37 -23.81 -15.31 4.20
CA ILE A 37 -24.11 -15.65 5.59
C ILE A 37 -23.31 -14.80 6.56
N TRP A 38 -23.80 -14.68 7.80
CA TRP A 38 -23.05 -14.13 8.93
C TRP A 38 -23.54 -14.70 10.27
N HIS A 39 -22.94 -14.24 11.37
CA HIS A 39 -23.45 -14.54 12.71
C HIS A 39 -24.77 -13.81 12.98
N PRO A 40 -25.80 -14.47 13.52
CA PRO A 40 -27.06 -13.81 13.89
C PRO A 40 -26.82 -12.69 14.91
N GLN A 41 -27.15 -11.45 14.53
CA GLN A 41 -26.96 -10.25 15.34
C GLN A 41 -27.91 -9.12 14.91
N GLU A 42 -27.96 -8.03 15.68
CA GLU A 42 -28.89 -6.92 15.43
C GLU A 42 -28.52 -6.07 14.21
N SER A 43 -27.22 -5.85 13.98
CA SER A 43 -26.69 -5.01 12.91
C SER A 43 -25.50 -5.70 12.24
N TYR A 44 -25.46 -5.62 10.91
CA TYR A 44 -24.37 -6.17 10.09
C TYR A 44 -23.41 -5.08 9.59
N HIS A 45 -23.44 -3.89 10.19
CA HIS A 45 -22.55 -2.77 9.87
C HIS A 45 -21.61 -2.42 11.03
N GLU A 46 -21.47 -3.31 12.01
CA GLU A 46 -20.62 -3.11 13.17
C GLU A 46 -19.14 -2.96 12.79
N TYR A 47 -18.43 -2.08 13.50
CA TYR A 47 -17.01 -1.86 13.32
C TYR A 47 -16.21 -3.10 13.77
N ASN A 48 -15.24 -3.52 12.95
CA ASN A 48 -14.24 -4.53 13.28
C ASN A 48 -14.87 -5.85 13.79
N ASP A 49 -15.96 -6.29 13.16
CA ASP A 49 -16.70 -7.50 13.54
C ASP A 49 -16.02 -8.75 12.96
N THR A 50 -15.64 -9.69 13.83
CA THR A 50 -14.97 -10.94 13.43
C THR A 50 -15.77 -12.15 13.88
N ILE A 51 -15.98 -13.09 12.96
CA ILE A 51 -16.68 -14.35 13.20
C ILE A 51 -15.82 -15.55 12.81
N MET A 52 -16.14 -16.70 13.40
CA MET A 52 -15.72 -18.01 12.91
C MET A 52 -16.94 -18.71 12.32
N ALA A 53 -16.88 -19.07 11.05
CA ALA A 53 -17.92 -19.84 10.35
C ALA A 53 -17.37 -21.22 10.01
N ARG A 54 -18.13 -22.29 10.28
CA ARG A 54 -17.71 -23.66 9.99
C ARG A 54 -18.78 -24.49 9.32
N LYS A 55 -18.31 -25.52 8.61
CA LYS A 55 -19.15 -26.55 7.99
C LYS A 55 -18.46 -27.91 8.04
N GLU A 56 -19.10 -28.86 8.69
CA GLU A 56 -18.76 -30.28 8.57
C GLU A 56 -19.58 -30.95 7.47
N PHE A 57 -18.96 -31.85 6.72
CA PHE A 57 -19.61 -32.62 5.65
C PHE A 57 -18.82 -33.91 5.37
N THR A 58 -19.42 -34.80 4.58
CA THR A 58 -18.78 -36.07 4.18
C THR A 58 -18.67 -36.12 2.66
N LEU A 59 -17.50 -36.53 2.16
CA LEU A 59 -17.24 -36.68 0.73
C LEU A 59 -17.04 -38.16 0.35
N PRO A 60 -17.47 -38.59 -0.85
CA PRO A 60 -17.03 -39.84 -1.45
C PRO A 60 -15.54 -39.74 -1.87
N GLU A 61 -15.00 -40.77 -2.52
CA GLU A 61 -13.75 -40.58 -3.27
C GLU A 61 -13.96 -39.62 -4.45
N PHE A 62 -13.00 -38.72 -4.68
CA PHE A 62 -13.09 -37.66 -5.68
C PHE A 62 -11.79 -37.51 -6.48
N THR A 63 -11.88 -36.78 -7.59
CA THR A 63 -10.73 -36.45 -8.47
C THR A 63 -10.39 -34.97 -8.46
N ASN A 64 -11.36 -34.10 -8.20
CA ASN A 64 -11.17 -32.65 -8.20
C ASN A 64 -12.11 -31.98 -7.17
N ALA A 65 -11.68 -30.84 -6.62
CA ALA A 65 -12.45 -30.02 -5.72
C ALA A 65 -12.08 -28.54 -5.89
N ARG A 66 -13.06 -27.72 -6.28
CA ARG A 66 -12.91 -26.27 -6.51
C ARG A 66 -13.74 -25.51 -5.48
N LEU A 67 -13.12 -24.57 -4.77
CA LEU A 67 -13.77 -23.74 -3.76
C LEU A 67 -13.80 -22.28 -4.22
N ALA A 68 -14.99 -21.72 -4.36
CA ALA A 68 -15.24 -20.29 -4.53
C ALA A 68 -15.51 -19.65 -3.16
N ILE A 69 -14.83 -18.56 -2.84
CA ILE A 69 -14.97 -17.87 -1.55
C ILE A 69 -14.75 -16.37 -1.67
N THR A 70 -15.58 -15.59 -0.97
CA THR A 70 -15.35 -14.17 -0.76
C THR A 70 -15.97 -13.74 0.57
N ALA A 71 -15.56 -12.59 1.08
CA ALA A 71 -16.12 -11.99 2.27
C ALA A 71 -15.97 -10.48 2.23
N ASP A 72 -16.93 -9.79 2.82
CA ASP A 72 -16.75 -8.39 3.17
C ASP A 72 -16.36 -8.33 4.67
N THR A 73 -15.13 -7.98 5.01
CA THR A 73 -14.07 -7.38 4.18
C THR A 73 -12.89 -8.33 3.93
N ARG A 74 -12.65 -9.29 4.83
CA ARG A 74 -11.54 -10.25 4.78
C ARG A 74 -11.97 -11.62 5.27
N TYR A 75 -11.29 -12.66 4.78
CA TYR A 75 -11.40 -14.02 5.29
C TYR A 75 -10.02 -14.69 5.40
N ARG A 76 -9.90 -15.64 6.33
CA ARG A 76 -8.87 -16.68 6.36
C ARG A 76 -9.54 -18.05 6.33
N LEU A 77 -9.17 -18.86 5.36
CA LEU A 77 -9.72 -20.19 5.10
C LEU A 77 -8.85 -21.28 5.70
N PHE A 78 -9.48 -22.17 6.45
CA PHE A 78 -8.92 -23.43 6.91
C PHE A 78 -9.74 -24.61 6.38
N ILE A 79 -9.07 -25.66 5.94
CA ILE A 79 -9.69 -26.94 5.59
C ILE A 79 -8.98 -28.04 6.36
N ASN A 80 -9.73 -28.81 7.16
CA ASN A 80 -9.20 -29.86 8.02
C ASN A 80 -8.01 -29.38 8.88
N GLY A 81 -8.09 -28.16 9.43
CA GLY A 81 -7.06 -27.52 10.25
C GLY A 81 -5.87 -26.91 9.49
N THR A 82 -5.80 -27.06 8.16
CA THR A 82 -4.73 -26.48 7.33
C THR A 82 -5.11 -25.08 6.88
N TRP A 83 -4.23 -24.09 7.10
CA TRP A 83 -4.40 -22.75 6.54
C TRP A 83 -4.21 -22.75 5.02
N VAL A 84 -5.30 -22.54 4.28
CA VAL A 84 -5.33 -22.65 2.82
C VAL A 84 -5.08 -21.30 2.15
N ASN A 85 -5.83 -20.26 2.52
CA ASN A 85 -5.74 -18.95 1.87
C ASN A 85 -6.26 -17.79 2.74
N ASP A 86 -5.88 -16.57 2.39
CA ASP A 86 -6.48 -15.32 2.85
C ASP A 86 -7.00 -14.55 1.65
N GLY A 87 -8.10 -13.83 1.83
CA GLY A 87 -8.70 -13.02 0.78
C GLY A 87 -9.86 -12.17 1.32
N PRO A 88 -10.78 -11.72 0.44
CA PRO A 88 -10.60 -11.68 -1.01
C PRO A 88 -9.52 -10.66 -1.41
N CYS A 89 -9.18 -10.60 -2.70
CA CYS A 89 -8.51 -9.42 -3.24
C CYS A 89 -9.37 -8.16 -3.11
N ARG A 90 -8.75 -6.98 -3.22
CA ARG A 90 -9.46 -5.70 -3.34
C ARG A 90 -10.29 -5.62 -4.61
N SER A 91 -11.48 -5.09 -4.47
CA SER A 91 -12.43 -4.92 -5.57
C SER A 91 -13.37 -3.76 -5.27
N TRP A 92 -13.93 -3.16 -6.32
CA TRP A 92 -15.05 -2.24 -6.17
C TRP A 92 -16.31 -3.01 -5.80
N PRO A 93 -17.21 -2.46 -4.95
CA PRO A 93 -18.50 -3.09 -4.65
C PRO A 93 -19.34 -3.40 -5.90
N ASP A 94 -19.23 -2.58 -6.94
CA ASP A 94 -19.97 -2.74 -8.19
C ASP A 94 -19.34 -3.76 -9.17
N HIS A 95 -18.07 -4.14 -8.91
CA HIS A 95 -17.27 -5.10 -9.67
C HIS A 95 -16.57 -6.07 -8.71
N TYR A 96 -17.37 -6.71 -7.83
CA TYR A 96 -16.86 -7.43 -6.68
C TYR A 96 -16.27 -8.79 -7.06
N GLN A 97 -15.24 -9.24 -6.35
CA GLN A 97 -14.51 -10.46 -6.72
C GLN A 97 -14.59 -11.55 -5.66
N TYR A 98 -14.48 -12.80 -6.13
CA TYR A 98 -14.31 -13.98 -5.29
C TYR A 98 -13.11 -14.81 -5.74
N ASP A 99 -12.43 -15.42 -4.77
CA ASP A 99 -11.31 -16.30 -5.03
C ASP A 99 -11.81 -17.67 -5.47
N VAL A 100 -11.06 -18.32 -6.35
CA VAL A 100 -11.31 -19.68 -6.84
C VAL A 100 -10.07 -20.52 -6.57
N LEU A 101 -10.22 -21.52 -5.72
CA LEU A 101 -9.11 -22.30 -5.18
C LEU A 101 -9.28 -23.78 -5.55
N ASP A 102 -8.21 -24.41 -6.05
CA ASP A 102 -8.10 -25.87 -6.04
C ASP A 102 -7.77 -26.31 -4.60
N VAL A 103 -8.69 -27.05 -4.00
CA VAL A 103 -8.59 -27.50 -2.61
C VAL A 103 -8.56 -29.02 -2.47
N ALA A 104 -8.40 -29.75 -3.57
CA ALA A 104 -8.41 -31.21 -3.58
C ALA A 104 -7.37 -31.79 -2.62
N ALA A 105 -6.18 -31.18 -2.56
CA ALA A 105 -5.07 -31.59 -1.68
C ALA A 105 -5.35 -31.40 -0.17
N HIS A 106 -6.37 -30.61 0.19
CA HIS A 106 -6.72 -30.34 1.59
C HIS A 106 -7.94 -31.16 2.08
N LEU A 107 -8.60 -31.87 1.17
CA LEU A 107 -9.79 -32.69 1.44
C LEU A 107 -9.43 -34.18 1.49
N LYS A 108 -10.33 -34.98 2.07
CA LYS A 108 -10.21 -36.45 2.13
C LYS A 108 -11.55 -37.12 1.89
N ALA A 109 -11.55 -38.38 1.44
CA ALA A 109 -12.77 -39.19 1.47
C ALA A 109 -13.21 -39.38 2.94
N GLY A 110 -14.52 -39.34 3.19
CA GLY A 110 -15.07 -39.33 4.54
C GLY A 110 -15.28 -37.91 5.08
N LYS A 111 -15.13 -37.72 6.39
CA LYS A 111 -15.44 -36.47 7.10
C LYS A 111 -14.43 -35.36 6.79
N ASN A 112 -14.94 -34.17 6.50
CA ASN A 112 -14.17 -32.95 6.30
C ASN A 112 -14.79 -31.79 7.07
N GLU A 113 -13.96 -30.79 7.38
CA GLU A 113 -14.38 -29.51 7.92
C GLU A 113 -13.80 -28.36 7.08
N ILE A 114 -14.64 -27.38 6.78
CA ILE A 114 -14.22 -26.03 6.38
C ILE A 114 -14.43 -25.11 7.59
N LEU A 115 -13.41 -24.33 7.95
CA LEU A 115 -13.49 -23.26 8.94
C LEU A 115 -13.00 -21.97 8.29
N VAL A 116 -13.75 -20.88 8.47
CA VAL A 116 -13.40 -19.55 7.96
C VAL A 116 -13.42 -18.56 9.12
N VAL A 117 -12.31 -17.85 9.31
CA VAL A 117 -12.28 -16.65 10.15
C VAL A 117 -12.59 -15.47 9.23
N ALA A 118 -13.77 -14.88 9.35
CA ALA A 118 -14.21 -13.77 8.50
C ALA A 118 -14.24 -12.48 9.33
N LYS A 119 -13.72 -11.39 8.77
CA LYS A 119 -13.57 -10.10 9.42
C LYS A 119 -14.19 -9.01 8.55
N TYR A 120 -15.17 -8.30 9.09
CA TYR A 120 -15.78 -7.11 8.50
C TYR A 120 -15.21 -5.86 9.16
N PHE A 121 -14.70 -4.91 8.37
CA PHE A 121 -14.06 -3.72 8.94
C PHE A 121 -15.08 -2.70 9.47
N GLY A 122 -16.23 -2.53 8.81
CA GLY A 122 -17.20 -1.49 9.16
C GLY A 122 -16.66 -0.06 9.03
N VAL A 123 -15.52 0.12 8.35
CA VAL A 123 -14.91 1.42 8.04
C VAL A 123 -14.14 1.31 6.72
N GLY A 124 -14.15 2.37 5.91
CA GLY A 124 -13.40 2.41 4.67
C GLY A 124 -11.92 2.69 4.87
N THR A 125 -11.19 2.36 3.82
CA THR A 125 -9.73 2.39 3.72
C THR A 125 -9.34 2.86 2.31
N PHE A 126 -8.03 2.90 2.01
CA PHE A 126 -7.55 3.19 0.65
C PHE A 126 -7.47 1.94 -0.24
N HIS A 127 -7.87 0.78 0.29
CA HIS A 127 -7.82 -0.49 -0.43
C HIS A 127 -9.11 -1.31 -0.34
N GLN A 128 -10.10 -0.91 0.46
CA GLN A 128 -11.37 -1.62 0.68
C GLN A 128 -12.52 -0.62 0.92
N ILE A 129 -13.69 -0.97 0.38
CA ILE A 129 -14.93 -0.21 0.47
C ILE A 129 -16.01 -1.10 1.07
N PRO A 130 -16.01 -1.30 2.40
CA PRO A 130 -16.97 -2.20 3.04
C PRO A 130 -18.41 -1.75 2.80
N GLN A 131 -19.29 -2.71 2.51
CA GLN A 131 -20.72 -2.47 2.33
C GLN A 131 -21.49 -2.97 3.55
N GLN A 132 -21.31 -4.23 3.90
CA GLN A 132 -22.01 -4.90 4.99
C GLN A 132 -21.22 -6.16 5.36
N ALA A 133 -21.31 -6.68 6.58
CA ALA A 133 -20.71 -7.97 6.91
C ALA A 133 -21.35 -9.11 6.09
N GLY A 134 -20.52 -9.97 5.51
CA GLY A 134 -20.99 -11.12 4.74
C GLY A 134 -19.87 -12.08 4.34
N LEU A 135 -20.19 -13.38 4.32
CA LEU A 135 -19.31 -14.45 3.86
C LEU A 135 -20.07 -15.31 2.84
N LEU A 136 -19.43 -15.63 1.71
CA LEU A 136 -19.95 -16.55 0.70
C LEU A 136 -18.93 -17.64 0.41
N VAL A 137 -19.35 -18.91 0.46
CA VAL A 137 -18.50 -20.08 0.21
C VAL A 137 -19.26 -21.12 -0.63
N GLN A 138 -18.68 -21.58 -1.73
CA GLN A 138 -19.19 -22.71 -2.50
C GLN A 138 -18.04 -23.68 -2.80
N LEU A 139 -18.17 -24.93 -2.36
CA LEU A 139 -17.28 -26.02 -2.73
C LEU A 139 -18.00 -26.93 -3.73
N ASP A 140 -17.41 -27.08 -4.91
CA ASP A 140 -17.84 -28.00 -5.96
C ASP A 140 -16.83 -29.16 -6.06
N VAL A 141 -17.28 -30.39 -5.81
CA VAL A 141 -16.45 -31.62 -5.82
C VAL A 141 -16.93 -32.54 -6.93
N THR A 142 -15.97 -33.08 -7.69
CA THR A 142 -16.21 -34.11 -8.71
C THR A 142 -15.82 -35.49 -8.17
N PRO A 143 -16.79 -36.36 -7.82
CA PRO A 143 -16.52 -37.70 -7.34
C PRO A 143 -15.89 -38.60 -8.42
N LYS A 144 -15.25 -39.70 -8.01
CA LYS A 144 -14.83 -40.76 -8.95
C LYS A 144 -16.01 -41.50 -9.57
N SER A 145 -17.15 -41.54 -8.88
CA SER A 145 -18.40 -42.15 -9.33
C SER A 145 -19.59 -41.47 -8.66
N GLY A 146 -20.68 -41.26 -9.40
CA GLY A 146 -21.90 -40.61 -8.91
C GLY A 146 -21.98 -39.13 -9.32
N ASP A 147 -22.98 -38.44 -8.77
CA ASP A 147 -23.28 -37.05 -9.11
C ASP A 147 -22.33 -36.06 -8.38
N PRO A 148 -22.03 -34.89 -8.98
CA PRO A 148 -21.24 -33.84 -8.33
C PRO A 148 -21.78 -33.46 -6.95
N VAL A 149 -20.87 -33.26 -5.99
CA VAL A 149 -21.23 -32.83 -4.63
C VAL A 149 -20.96 -31.35 -4.50
N ARG A 150 -21.99 -30.59 -4.13
CA ARG A 150 -21.90 -29.15 -3.86
C ARG A 150 -22.18 -28.86 -2.38
N VAL A 151 -21.27 -28.14 -1.74
CA VAL A 151 -21.42 -27.63 -0.37
C VAL A 151 -21.46 -26.11 -0.43
N ILE A 152 -22.58 -25.51 -0.05
CA ILE A 152 -22.79 -24.05 -0.12
C ILE A 152 -22.88 -23.43 1.27
N SER A 153 -22.49 -22.17 1.39
CA SER A 153 -22.84 -21.32 2.53
C SER A 153 -24.35 -21.04 2.55
N ASP A 154 -25.01 -21.44 3.62
CA ASP A 154 -26.45 -21.30 3.85
C ASP A 154 -26.76 -21.41 5.36
N SER A 155 -28.02 -21.56 5.75
CA SER A 155 -28.43 -21.68 7.15
C SER A 155 -27.94 -22.94 7.87
N THR A 156 -27.36 -23.90 7.15
CA THR A 156 -26.80 -25.13 7.71
C THR A 156 -25.33 -25.01 8.10
N TRP A 157 -24.71 -23.85 7.83
CA TRP A 157 -23.43 -23.47 8.41
C TRP A 157 -23.61 -23.04 9.86
N GLU A 158 -22.56 -23.22 10.63
CA GLU A 158 -22.53 -22.75 12.01
C GLU A 158 -21.56 -21.57 12.15
N THR A 159 -21.92 -20.59 12.96
CA THR A 159 -21.13 -19.37 13.19
C THR A 159 -20.99 -19.08 14.68
N SER A 160 -19.87 -18.48 15.06
CA SER A 160 -19.64 -17.94 16.40
C SER A 160 -18.92 -16.61 16.32
N LYS A 161 -19.15 -15.72 17.29
CA LYS A 161 -18.32 -14.52 17.45
C LYS A 161 -16.89 -14.92 17.78
N ALA A 162 -15.92 -14.30 17.11
CA ALA A 162 -14.51 -14.55 17.35
C ALA A 162 -14.01 -13.63 18.49
N ASN A 163 -14.51 -13.86 19.71
CA ASN A 163 -14.34 -12.98 20.87
C ASN A 163 -12.89 -12.69 21.27
N GLY A 164 -11.93 -13.52 20.82
CA GLY A 164 -10.51 -13.26 21.01
C GLY A 164 -10.02 -12.02 20.25
N TRP A 165 -10.56 -11.72 19.07
CA TRP A 165 -10.25 -10.47 18.36
C TRP A 165 -11.07 -9.33 18.96
N VAL A 166 -10.37 -8.36 19.55
CA VAL A 166 -11.00 -7.23 20.21
C VAL A 166 -11.56 -6.28 19.15
N PRO A 167 -12.88 -5.97 19.17
CA PRO A 167 -13.50 -5.16 18.12
C PRO A 167 -13.19 -3.67 18.28
N ASN A 168 -13.22 -3.12 19.49
CA ASN A 168 -12.98 -1.69 19.70
C ASN A 168 -11.49 -1.37 19.78
N THR A 169 -10.85 -1.26 18.62
CA THR A 169 -9.44 -0.85 18.46
C THR A 169 -9.36 0.37 17.55
N PRO A 170 -8.28 1.17 17.59
CA PRO A 170 -8.08 2.25 16.63
C PRO A 170 -7.80 1.69 15.24
N LYS A 171 -7.89 2.52 14.19
CA LYS A 171 -7.38 2.11 12.87
C LYS A 171 -5.86 2.02 12.87
N ARG A 172 -5.27 1.14 12.03
CA ARG A 172 -3.81 1.16 11.82
C ARG A 172 -3.34 2.52 11.30
N CYS A 173 -4.04 3.05 10.32
CA CYS A 173 -3.90 4.40 9.77
C CYS A 173 -5.16 4.70 8.94
N VAL A 174 -5.24 5.85 8.27
CA VAL A 174 -6.38 6.13 7.39
C VAL A 174 -6.45 5.14 6.21
N GLN A 175 -5.27 4.74 5.72
CA GLN A 175 -5.12 3.86 4.57
C GLN A 175 -5.55 2.45 4.88
N MET A 176 -5.39 1.97 6.13
CA MET A 176 -5.57 0.56 6.49
C MET A 176 -6.71 0.30 7.47
N GLY A 177 -7.06 -0.98 7.63
CA GLY A 177 -8.13 -1.44 8.52
C GLY A 177 -7.86 -1.27 10.02
N PRO A 178 -8.74 -1.82 10.87
CA PRO A 178 -8.59 -1.81 12.33
C PRO A 178 -7.27 -2.43 12.81
N LEU A 179 -6.71 -1.90 13.90
CA LEU A 179 -5.54 -2.46 14.56
C LEU A 179 -5.86 -3.84 15.15
N GLU A 180 -5.00 -4.82 14.89
CA GLU A 180 -5.17 -6.17 15.44
C GLU A 180 -4.74 -6.24 16.91
N VAL A 181 -5.73 -6.45 17.78
CA VAL A 181 -5.54 -6.77 19.20
C VAL A 181 -6.28 -8.08 19.47
N TYR A 182 -5.55 -9.07 19.98
CA TYR A 182 -6.09 -10.38 20.31
C TYR A 182 -5.94 -10.66 21.80
N ASP A 183 -7.01 -11.08 22.47
CA ASP A 183 -7.02 -11.54 23.86
C ASP A 183 -7.46 -13.00 23.95
N ALA A 184 -6.49 -13.90 24.15
CA ALA A 184 -6.73 -15.33 24.21
C ALA A 184 -7.60 -15.75 25.40
N ARG A 185 -7.73 -14.90 26.44
CA ARG A 185 -8.61 -15.15 27.59
C ARG A 185 -10.08 -15.00 27.21
N ARG A 186 -10.38 -14.14 26.22
CA ARG A 186 -11.75 -13.86 25.75
C ARG A 186 -12.27 -14.90 24.76
N GLN A 187 -11.38 -15.63 24.09
CA GLN A 187 -11.77 -16.56 23.04
C GLN A 187 -12.69 -17.68 23.55
N GLY A 188 -12.34 -18.30 24.69
CA GLY A 188 -13.09 -19.42 25.27
C GLY A 188 -13.37 -20.57 24.29
N GLU A 189 -14.35 -21.40 24.62
CA GLU A 189 -14.91 -22.38 23.68
C GLU A 189 -15.91 -21.69 22.74
N PRO A 190 -15.77 -21.79 21.40
CA PRO A 190 -16.70 -21.17 20.48
C PRO A 190 -18.14 -21.65 20.66
N LEU A 191 -19.06 -20.71 20.88
CA LEU A 191 -20.50 -20.99 20.94
C LEU A 191 -21.09 -20.89 19.54
N TYR A 192 -21.10 -22.01 18.82
CA TYR A 192 -21.63 -22.10 17.46
C TYR A 192 -23.17 -22.06 17.44
N LYS A 193 -23.72 -21.28 16.50
CA LYS A 193 -25.15 -21.17 16.19
C LYS A 193 -25.37 -21.29 14.67
N PRO A 194 -26.54 -21.76 14.20
CA PRO A 194 -26.87 -21.69 12.78
C PRO A 194 -26.66 -20.28 12.21
N ALA A 195 -26.07 -20.20 11.02
CA ALA A 195 -25.77 -18.94 10.36
C ALA A 195 -27.05 -18.20 9.95
N ALA A 196 -27.03 -16.87 10.03
CA ALA A 196 -28.06 -16.05 9.41
C ALA A 196 -27.78 -15.96 7.90
N VAL A 197 -28.78 -16.28 7.08
CA VAL A 197 -28.72 -16.06 5.63
C VAL A 197 -29.14 -14.61 5.36
N LEU A 198 -28.26 -13.84 4.74
CA LEU A 198 -28.45 -12.42 4.48
C LEU A 198 -29.00 -12.20 3.07
N PHE A 199 -28.36 -12.80 2.07
CA PHE A 199 -28.69 -12.62 0.65
C PHE A 199 -28.41 -13.89 -0.15
N GLU A 200 -29.13 -14.08 -1.26
CA GLU A 200 -28.64 -14.96 -2.34
C GLU A 200 -27.36 -14.35 -2.97
N ALA A 201 -26.55 -15.14 -3.68
CA ALA A 201 -25.24 -14.70 -4.22
C ALA A 201 -25.29 -13.32 -4.90
N ALA A 202 -26.23 -13.10 -5.83
CA ALA A 202 -26.40 -11.85 -6.57
C ALA A 202 -27.33 -10.83 -5.89
N GLY A 203 -27.89 -11.15 -4.72
CA GLY A 203 -28.90 -10.35 -4.02
C GLY A 203 -28.34 -9.28 -3.09
N GLY A 204 -27.06 -9.37 -2.70
CA GLY A 204 -26.41 -8.45 -1.76
C GLY A 204 -25.99 -7.11 -2.38
N PRO A 205 -25.39 -6.20 -1.58
CA PRO A 205 -24.87 -4.92 -2.08
C PRO A 205 -23.68 -5.08 -3.05
N TRP A 206 -23.00 -6.22 -3.04
CA TRP A 206 -21.90 -6.54 -3.95
C TRP A 206 -22.44 -6.96 -5.33
N LYS A 207 -22.13 -6.18 -6.36
CA LYS A 207 -22.56 -6.41 -7.75
C LYS A 207 -21.41 -6.92 -8.59
N GLY A 208 -21.77 -7.53 -9.72
CA GLY A 208 -20.79 -8.05 -10.68
C GLY A 208 -19.82 -9.05 -10.07
N LEU A 209 -20.32 -10.08 -9.37
CA LEU A 209 -19.47 -11.11 -8.75
C LEU A 209 -18.66 -11.85 -9.82
N ASN A 210 -17.37 -11.54 -9.89
CA ASN A 210 -16.43 -12.08 -10.87
C ASN A 210 -15.33 -12.91 -10.18
N GLU A 211 -14.78 -13.89 -10.91
CA GLU A 211 -13.57 -14.56 -10.43
C GLU A 211 -12.43 -13.55 -10.25
N ARG A 212 -11.58 -13.79 -9.26
CA ARG A 212 -10.27 -13.17 -9.15
C ARG A 212 -9.48 -13.35 -10.47
N ASP A 213 -8.85 -12.27 -10.93
CA ASP A 213 -8.08 -12.16 -12.17
C ASP A 213 -6.55 -12.11 -11.95
N CYS A 214 -6.09 -12.28 -10.71
CA CYS A 214 -4.68 -12.49 -10.34
C CYS A 214 -4.55 -13.74 -9.45
N PRO A 215 -3.36 -14.34 -9.29
CA PRO A 215 -3.15 -15.45 -8.36
C PRO A 215 -3.29 -15.04 -6.87
N PRO A 216 -3.58 -15.99 -5.98
CA PRO A 216 -3.46 -15.79 -4.53
C PRO A 216 -2.02 -15.51 -4.10
N LEU A 217 -1.88 -14.90 -2.92
CA LEU A 217 -0.58 -14.54 -2.38
C LEU A 217 0.20 -15.76 -1.88
N THR A 218 1.52 -15.63 -1.89
CA THR A 218 2.44 -16.60 -1.31
C THR A 218 2.32 -16.64 0.21
N LYS A 219 2.78 -17.75 0.79
CA LYS A 219 2.92 -17.95 2.24
C LYS A 219 4.24 -18.68 2.48
N LYS A 220 5.31 -17.94 2.76
CA LYS A 220 6.66 -18.49 2.91
C LYS A 220 7.21 -18.19 4.31
N PRO A 221 7.50 -19.21 5.14
CA PRO A 221 8.19 -18.99 6.40
C PRO A 221 9.50 -18.22 6.20
N PHE A 222 9.74 -17.24 7.06
CA PHE A 222 10.91 -16.38 7.06
C PHE A 222 11.38 -16.18 8.51
N ALA A 223 12.53 -16.75 8.83
CA ALA A 223 13.10 -16.71 10.17
C ALA A 223 13.82 -15.37 10.43
N PHE A 224 13.87 -14.97 11.70
CA PHE A 224 14.78 -13.92 12.15
C PHE A 224 16.23 -14.31 11.85
N GLN A 225 17.09 -13.31 11.62
CA GLN A 225 18.48 -13.54 11.26
C GLN A 225 19.44 -13.28 12.42
N SER A 226 19.15 -12.30 13.27
CA SER A 226 19.98 -12.01 14.45
C SER A 226 19.19 -11.42 15.61
N PHE A 227 19.65 -11.73 16.83
CA PHE A 227 19.24 -11.05 18.05
C PHE A 227 20.15 -9.83 18.24
N ARG A 228 19.55 -8.67 18.52
CA ARG A 228 20.29 -7.42 18.68
C ARG A 228 20.54 -7.10 20.14
N GLU A 229 19.46 -7.00 20.92
CA GLU A 229 19.51 -6.56 22.30
C GLU A 229 18.25 -6.92 23.07
N ALA A 230 18.37 -6.86 24.40
CA ALA A 230 17.25 -6.92 25.33
C ALA A 230 17.29 -5.69 26.24
N ASN A 231 16.16 -5.00 26.35
CA ASN A 231 16.01 -3.72 27.04
C ASN A 231 15.00 -3.83 28.19
N VAL A 232 15.23 -3.07 29.26
CA VAL A 232 14.21 -2.73 30.25
C VAL A 232 13.62 -1.38 29.87
N LEU A 233 12.30 -1.31 29.74
CA LEU A 233 11.56 -0.10 29.37
C LEU A 233 10.82 0.50 30.55
N ASP A 234 10.78 1.83 30.63
CA ASP A 234 9.89 2.55 31.55
C ASP A 234 8.42 2.21 31.24
N SER A 235 7.63 1.93 32.28
CA SER A 235 6.23 1.50 32.19
C SER A 235 5.23 2.58 32.64
N LYS A 236 5.71 3.75 33.07
CA LYS A 236 4.87 4.83 33.62
C LYS A 236 4.25 5.68 32.52
N TRP A 237 3.28 5.12 31.81
CA TRP A 237 2.63 5.83 30.71
C TRP A 237 1.21 5.30 30.46
N MET A 238 0.29 6.19 30.07
CA MET A 238 -1.07 5.80 29.70
C MET A 238 -1.52 6.58 28.46
N CYS A 239 -2.13 5.88 27.50
CA CYS A 239 -2.84 6.48 26.38
C CYS A 239 -4.29 6.04 26.41
N VAL A 240 -5.17 6.99 26.14
CA VAL A 240 -6.58 6.73 25.89
C VAL A 240 -6.88 7.21 24.48
N THR A 241 -7.33 6.29 23.63
CA THR A 241 -7.74 6.57 22.26
C THR A 241 -9.26 6.59 22.16
N PHE A 242 -9.77 7.72 21.68
CA PHE A 242 -11.18 8.01 21.44
C PHE A 242 -11.47 7.80 19.96
N PRO A 243 -12.42 6.92 19.58
CA PRO A 243 -12.78 6.70 18.19
C PRO A 243 -13.74 7.79 17.69
N THR A 244 -13.26 9.03 17.70
CA THR A 244 -14.06 10.24 17.53
C THR A 244 -14.95 10.17 16.29
N ALA A 245 -14.47 9.62 15.17
CA ALA A 245 -15.23 9.59 13.91
C ALA A 245 -16.45 8.70 14.07
N ARG A 246 -16.27 7.54 14.72
CA ARG A 246 -17.35 6.57 14.98
C ARG A 246 -18.34 7.12 16.02
N LEU A 247 -17.87 7.86 17.01
CA LEU A 247 -18.74 8.52 18.00
C LEU A 247 -19.56 9.68 17.39
N MET A 248 -18.95 10.46 16.48
CA MET A 248 -19.58 11.58 15.79
C MET A 248 -20.56 11.10 14.70
N TYR A 249 -20.15 10.09 13.92
CA TYR A 249 -20.82 9.60 12.73
C TYR A 249 -20.87 8.06 12.72
N PRO A 250 -21.78 7.44 13.51
CA PRO A 250 -21.96 5.99 13.47
C PRO A 250 -22.27 5.50 12.05
N GLY A 251 -21.52 4.50 11.57
CA GLY A 251 -21.67 3.93 10.23
C GLY A 251 -20.95 4.69 9.10
N LEU A 252 -20.25 5.79 9.40
CA LEU A 252 -19.42 6.49 8.41
C LEU A 252 -18.25 5.61 7.98
N ILE A 253 -18.09 5.41 6.67
CA ILE A 253 -17.03 4.58 6.10
C ILE A 253 -15.98 5.42 5.34
N GLU A 254 -16.21 6.71 5.13
CA GLU A 254 -15.35 7.55 4.29
C GLU A 254 -13.96 7.79 4.91
N ALA A 255 -12.93 7.63 4.08
CA ALA A 255 -11.54 7.94 4.43
C ALA A 255 -11.13 9.39 4.10
N ASN A 256 -12.10 10.23 3.68
CA ASN A 256 -11.92 11.65 3.32
C ASN A 256 -11.35 12.50 4.48
N ASP A 257 -10.52 13.49 4.13
CA ASP A 257 -9.96 14.50 5.02
C ASP A 257 -11.04 15.46 5.56
N LYS A 258 -12.00 15.82 4.70
CA LYS A 258 -13.08 16.79 4.99
C LYS A 258 -14.24 16.18 5.77
N VAL A 259 -13.90 15.59 6.91
CA VAL A 259 -14.83 15.10 7.93
C VAL A 259 -14.55 15.82 9.23
N SER A 260 -15.50 16.62 9.71
CA SER A 260 -15.35 17.46 10.90
C SER A 260 -15.44 16.62 12.17
N MET A 261 -14.36 16.64 12.94
CA MET A 261 -14.18 15.89 14.18
C MET A 261 -14.39 16.76 15.43
N ALA A 262 -14.88 17.98 15.24
CA ALA A 262 -15.10 18.95 16.30
C ALA A 262 -16.02 18.37 17.39
N SER A 263 -15.44 18.16 18.56
CA SER A 263 -16.06 17.48 19.69
C SER A 263 -15.26 17.77 20.95
N ALA A 264 -15.80 17.36 22.09
CA ALA A 264 -15.09 17.44 23.36
C ALA A 264 -15.17 16.14 24.16
N THR A 265 -14.15 15.92 24.98
CA THR A 265 -14.14 14.88 26.02
C THR A 265 -13.79 15.50 27.36
N ALA A 266 -14.27 14.89 28.44
CA ALA A 266 -14.05 15.41 29.78
C ALA A 266 -13.89 14.30 30.81
N THR A 267 -13.08 14.56 31.83
CA THR A 267 -12.93 13.71 33.03
C THR A 267 -12.57 14.55 34.25
N ILE A 268 -12.62 13.96 35.44
CA ILE A 268 -12.08 14.52 36.67
C ILE A 268 -10.80 13.76 37.02
N VAL A 269 -9.70 14.49 37.21
CA VAL A 269 -8.43 13.96 37.73
C VAL A 269 -8.30 14.32 39.20
N THR A 270 -8.38 13.33 40.08
CA THR A 270 -8.28 13.53 41.53
C THR A 270 -6.87 13.19 42.02
N VAL A 271 -6.21 14.14 42.69
CA VAL A 271 -4.85 13.95 43.24
C VAL A 271 -4.81 14.17 44.77
N PRO A 272 -4.03 13.37 45.52
CA PRO A 272 -3.96 13.45 46.99
C PRO A 272 -3.15 14.66 47.48
N LYS A 273 -2.31 15.22 46.61
CA LYS A 273 -1.48 16.40 46.83
C LYS A 273 -1.32 17.14 45.52
N GLU A 274 -0.93 18.41 45.59
CA GLU A 274 -0.58 19.17 44.39
C GLU A 274 0.55 18.47 43.64
N THR A 275 0.38 18.31 42.33
CA THR A 275 1.34 17.64 41.46
C THR A 275 1.33 18.26 40.07
N VAL A 276 2.41 18.10 39.33
CA VAL A 276 2.48 18.47 37.92
C VAL A 276 2.39 17.20 37.08
N ILE A 277 1.57 17.23 36.03
CA ILE A 277 1.49 16.17 35.02
C ILE A 277 1.78 16.75 33.64
N HIS A 278 2.27 15.91 32.73
CA HIS A 278 2.43 16.25 31.32
C HIS A 278 1.43 15.49 30.46
N LEU A 279 0.76 16.23 29.57
CA LEU A 279 -0.25 15.71 28.67
C LEU A 279 0.13 15.99 27.21
N GLU A 280 0.08 14.97 26.37
CA GLU A 280 0.06 15.16 24.92
C GLU A 280 -1.34 14.88 24.37
N SER A 281 -1.83 15.79 23.52
CA SER A 281 -3.14 15.70 22.90
C SER A 281 -3.08 16.13 21.43
N PRO A 282 -2.48 15.33 20.53
CA PRO A 282 -2.31 15.71 19.12
C PRO A 282 -3.63 16.15 18.47
N GLY A 283 -3.59 17.31 17.80
CA GLY A 283 -4.77 17.90 17.15
C GLY A 283 -5.88 18.39 18.11
N SER A 284 -5.63 18.40 19.42
CA SER A 284 -6.61 18.79 20.43
C SER A 284 -6.04 19.83 21.40
N THR A 285 -6.91 20.66 21.95
CA THR A 285 -6.58 21.59 23.03
C THR A 285 -7.13 21.05 24.34
N VAL A 286 -6.27 20.96 25.36
CA VAL A 286 -6.65 20.56 26.73
C VAL A 286 -6.64 21.77 27.66
N THR A 287 -7.67 21.88 28.49
CA THR A 287 -7.69 22.75 29.66
C THR A 287 -7.91 21.94 30.92
N ILE A 288 -7.33 22.39 32.03
CA ILE A 288 -7.61 21.87 33.36
C ILE A 288 -8.11 23.03 34.22
N ASN A 289 -9.31 22.89 34.78
CA ASN A 289 -10.01 23.96 35.50
C ASN A 289 -10.14 25.26 34.68
N GLY A 290 -10.24 25.14 33.35
CA GLY A 290 -10.30 26.27 32.42
C GLY A 290 -8.95 26.91 32.06
N GLU A 291 -7.83 26.38 32.56
CA GLU A 291 -6.49 26.88 32.28
C GLU A 291 -5.75 25.97 31.30
N ARG A 292 -4.98 26.57 30.38
CA ARG A 292 -4.10 25.82 29.46
C ARG A 292 -2.77 25.54 30.13
N GLY A 293 -2.22 24.35 29.87
CA GLY A 293 -0.87 23.99 30.31
C GLY A 293 0.20 24.82 29.58
N ARG A 294 1.35 24.96 30.22
CA ARG A 294 2.55 25.57 29.62
C ARG A 294 3.52 24.43 29.28
N ASP A 295 3.97 24.37 28.02
CA ASP A 295 4.87 23.31 27.55
C ASP A 295 4.34 21.90 27.87
N ASN A 296 3.03 21.68 27.65
CA ASN A 296 2.28 20.46 27.98
C ASN A 296 2.22 20.10 29.48
N ALA A 297 2.75 20.94 30.38
CA ALA A 297 2.69 20.74 31.82
C ALA A 297 1.45 21.41 32.44
N PHE A 298 0.76 20.68 33.31
CA PHE A 298 -0.42 21.14 34.04
C PHE A 298 -0.24 20.96 35.55
N THR A 299 -0.58 21.99 36.33
CA THR A 299 -0.60 21.89 37.79
C THR A 299 -1.96 21.39 38.23
N LEU A 300 -1.99 20.22 38.86
CA LEU A 300 -3.19 19.66 39.49
C LEU A 300 -3.19 20.04 40.96
N HIS A 301 -4.24 20.70 41.42
CA HIS A 301 -4.42 21.00 42.83
C HIS A 301 -4.91 19.79 43.59
N LYS A 302 -4.61 19.73 44.90
CA LYS A 302 -5.13 18.67 45.78
C LYS A 302 -6.67 18.58 45.66
N GLY A 303 -7.17 17.38 45.41
CA GLY A 303 -8.58 17.11 45.16
C GLY A 303 -8.87 16.99 43.66
N ASP A 304 -10.08 17.38 43.28
CA ASP A 304 -10.62 17.19 41.93
C ASP A 304 -10.16 18.30 40.97
N ASN A 305 -9.71 17.92 39.79
CA ASN A 305 -9.34 18.83 38.71
C ASN A 305 -10.13 18.44 37.45
N PHE A 306 -10.89 19.38 36.90
CA PHE A 306 -11.72 19.12 35.71
C PHE A 306 -10.87 19.24 34.45
N LEU A 307 -10.65 18.12 33.76
CA LEU A 307 -9.95 18.06 32.49
C LEU A 307 -10.97 18.13 31.35
N PHE A 308 -10.78 19.09 30.45
CA PHE A 308 -11.60 19.28 29.27
C PHE A 308 -10.72 19.31 28.02
N MET A 309 -10.93 18.37 27.11
CA MET A 309 -10.21 18.27 25.85
C MET A 309 -11.16 18.55 24.69
N VAL A 310 -10.78 19.47 23.80
CA VAL A 310 -11.54 19.81 22.58
C VAL A 310 -10.71 19.48 21.36
N VAL A 311 -11.29 18.79 20.39
CA VAL A 311 -10.66 18.52 19.09
C VAL A 311 -10.63 19.81 18.28
N THR A 312 -9.43 20.39 18.10
CA THR A 312 -9.24 21.71 17.49
C THR A 312 -8.71 21.64 16.05
N SER A 313 -7.97 20.59 15.72
CA SER A 313 -7.72 20.18 14.33
C SER A 313 -8.92 19.35 13.90
N TYR A 314 -9.97 20.00 13.43
CA TYR A 314 -11.26 19.35 13.17
C TYR A 314 -11.34 18.66 11.81
N PHE A 315 -10.48 19.00 10.85
CA PHE A 315 -10.25 18.20 9.63
C PHE A 315 -8.88 17.54 9.70
N GLY A 316 -8.71 16.47 8.93
CA GLY A 316 -7.47 15.72 8.92
C GLY A 316 -7.69 14.21 8.88
N HIS A 317 -6.92 13.52 8.05
CA HIS A 317 -6.88 12.06 8.08
C HIS A 317 -6.47 11.47 9.44
N TRP A 318 -5.67 12.20 10.23
CA TRP A 318 -5.14 11.76 11.54
C TRP A 318 -6.06 12.09 12.71
N GLN A 319 -7.22 12.70 12.46
CA GLN A 319 -8.13 13.22 13.47
C GLN A 319 -9.35 12.29 13.66
N LYS A 320 -9.41 11.19 12.90
CA LYS A 320 -10.49 10.19 12.94
C LYS A 320 -10.56 9.48 14.29
N ASP A 321 -9.39 9.21 14.86
CA ASP A 321 -9.21 8.81 16.25
C ASP A 321 -8.43 9.93 16.96
N ASN A 322 -8.82 10.31 18.17
CA ASN A 322 -8.08 11.28 18.98
C ASN A 322 -7.48 10.61 20.20
N GLU A 323 -6.37 11.15 20.69
CA GLU A 323 -5.61 10.53 21.77
C GLU A 323 -5.33 11.55 22.87
N LEU A 324 -5.34 11.06 24.10
CA LEU A 324 -4.78 11.76 25.24
C LEU A 324 -3.75 10.87 25.92
N ARG A 325 -2.55 11.41 26.10
CA ARG A 325 -1.39 10.67 26.61
C ARG A 325 -0.90 11.29 27.91
N PHE A 326 -0.78 10.48 28.95
CA PHE A 326 -0.30 10.85 30.27
C PHE A 326 1.11 10.28 30.48
N HIS A 327 2.08 11.15 30.78
CA HIS A 327 3.46 10.75 31.07
C HIS A 327 3.72 10.40 32.54
N GLU A 328 2.84 10.84 33.45
CA GLU A 328 2.89 10.50 34.85
C GLU A 328 1.53 10.04 35.32
N THR A 329 1.39 8.76 35.66
CA THR A 329 0.11 8.17 36.09
C THR A 329 0.07 7.80 37.57
N GLU A 330 1.18 8.00 38.30
CA GLU A 330 1.27 7.60 39.70
C GLU A 330 0.46 8.53 40.61
N GLY A 331 -0.47 7.93 41.35
CA GLY A 331 -1.14 8.59 42.47
C GLY A 331 -2.28 9.53 42.10
N PHE A 332 -2.79 9.49 40.87
CA PHE A 332 -4.09 10.10 40.54
C PHE A 332 -5.18 9.04 40.29
N GLU A 333 -6.44 9.44 40.47
CA GLU A 333 -7.61 8.65 40.06
C GLU A 333 -8.43 9.44 39.02
N LEU A 334 -9.01 8.73 38.05
CA LEU A 334 -9.97 9.32 37.11
C LEU A 334 -11.40 9.04 37.58
N SER A 335 -12.30 10.01 37.39
CA SER A 335 -13.73 9.80 37.61
C SER A 335 -14.60 10.61 36.67
N ASN A 336 -15.81 10.11 36.44
CA ASN A 336 -16.75 10.70 35.50
C ASN A 336 -17.35 12.01 36.05
N PRO A 337 -17.37 13.11 35.27
CA PRO A 337 -17.88 14.40 35.73
C PRO A 337 -19.39 14.42 35.96
N ILE A 338 -20.14 13.43 35.45
CA ILE A 338 -21.60 13.36 35.55
C ILE A 338 -22.04 12.42 36.69
N ASN A 339 -21.56 11.17 36.66
CA ASN A 339 -22.02 10.11 37.55
C ASN A 339 -20.95 9.64 38.56
N GLN A 340 -19.76 10.24 38.58
CA GLN A 340 -18.64 9.89 39.45
C GLN A 340 -18.12 8.44 39.29
N SER A 341 -18.45 7.76 38.19
CA SER A 341 -17.91 6.44 37.88
C SER A 341 -16.40 6.48 37.73
N LYS A 342 -15.70 5.57 38.41
CA LYS A 342 -14.25 5.34 38.25
C LYS A 342 -13.94 4.32 37.16
N GLU A 343 -14.90 3.44 36.86
CA GLU A 343 -14.78 2.41 35.82
C GLU A 343 -14.93 3.04 34.42
N ASP A 344 -15.84 4.00 34.30
CA ASP A 344 -16.16 4.71 33.06
C ASP A 344 -15.95 6.22 33.24
N PRO A 345 -14.69 6.68 33.40
CA PRO A 345 -14.40 8.02 33.88
C PRO A 345 -14.53 9.11 32.81
N TRP A 346 -14.82 8.74 31.56
CA TRP A 346 -14.81 9.66 30.42
C TRP A 346 -16.22 10.03 29.96
N CYS A 347 -16.37 11.29 29.57
CA CYS A 347 -17.51 11.77 28.81
C CYS A 347 -17.09 12.17 27.40
N PHE A 348 -18.03 12.08 26.46
CA PHE A 348 -17.92 12.58 25.09
C PHE A 348 -19.09 13.50 24.77
N VAL A 349 -18.82 14.57 24.02
CA VAL A 349 -19.83 15.47 23.51
C VAL A 349 -19.57 15.78 22.03
N PRO A 350 -20.49 15.44 21.12
CA PRO A 350 -20.41 15.90 19.74
C PRO A 350 -20.79 17.39 19.65
N PHE A 351 -20.08 18.15 18.82
CA PHE A 351 -20.54 19.49 18.43
C PHE A 351 -21.44 19.36 17.20
N ASP A 352 -22.72 19.11 17.41
CA ASP A 352 -23.68 18.81 16.32
C ASP A 352 -23.75 19.95 15.30
N GLU A 353 -23.58 21.20 15.72
CA GLU A 353 -23.53 22.37 14.84
C GLU A 353 -22.30 22.41 13.94
N ALA A 354 -21.22 21.74 14.36
CA ALA A 354 -19.94 21.67 13.65
C ALA A 354 -19.79 20.42 12.78
N LYS A 355 -20.81 19.56 12.70
CA LYS A 355 -20.79 18.38 11.83
C LYS A 355 -20.71 18.78 10.35
N TYR A 356 -19.74 18.21 9.65
CA TYR A 356 -19.55 18.37 8.21
C TYR A 356 -18.85 17.14 7.64
N VAL A 357 -19.35 16.63 6.51
CA VAL A 357 -18.75 15.50 5.77
C VAL A 357 -18.79 15.87 4.29
N SER A 358 -17.66 15.76 3.61
CA SER A 358 -17.56 15.95 2.17
C SER A 358 -16.48 15.06 1.58
N ALA A 359 -16.69 14.64 0.33
CA ALA A 359 -15.62 14.14 -0.51
C ALA A 359 -14.58 15.24 -0.73
N ASP A 360 -13.29 14.90 -0.66
CA ASP A 360 -12.23 15.91 -0.73
C ASP A 360 -12.21 16.63 -2.09
N TYR A 361 -12.44 15.88 -3.18
CA TYR A 361 -12.57 16.48 -4.51
C TYR A 361 -13.78 17.41 -4.61
N ALA A 362 -14.89 17.10 -3.94
CA ALA A 362 -16.09 17.93 -3.96
C ALA A 362 -15.88 19.22 -3.15
N PHE A 363 -15.21 19.12 -1.99
CA PHE A 363 -14.82 20.29 -1.20
C PHE A 363 -13.94 21.25 -1.99
N LYS A 364 -13.03 20.72 -2.82
CA LYS A 364 -12.16 21.51 -3.71
C LYS A 364 -12.91 22.25 -4.82
N LEU A 365 -14.13 21.83 -5.15
CA LEU A 365 -14.97 22.49 -6.15
C LEU A 365 -15.85 23.61 -5.57
N LEU A 366 -15.87 23.77 -4.24
CA LEU A 366 -16.58 24.88 -3.58
C LEU A 366 -15.92 26.22 -3.90
N SER A 367 -16.72 27.29 -3.87
CA SER A 367 -16.17 28.64 -3.94
C SER A 367 -15.32 28.96 -2.69
N PRO A 368 -14.37 29.92 -2.79
CA PRO A 368 -13.63 30.39 -1.62
C PRO A 368 -14.54 30.88 -0.48
N GLU A 369 -15.68 31.48 -0.79
CA GLU A 369 -16.67 31.93 0.19
C GLU A 369 -17.38 30.76 0.87
N GLU A 370 -17.78 29.74 0.11
CA GLU A 370 -18.47 28.55 0.62
C GLU A 370 -17.56 27.75 1.56
N SER A 371 -16.35 27.44 1.11
CA SER A 371 -15.35 26.71 1.92
C SER A 371 -14.99 27.47 3.20
N LYS A 372 -14.81 28.80 3.12
CA LYS A 372 -14.57 29.66 4.29
C LYS A 372 -15.76 29.70 5.25
N ALA A 373 -17.00 29.69 4.74
CA ALA A 373 -18.18 29.66 5.57
C ALA A 373 -18.27 28.36 6.39
N VAL A 374 -17.91 27.22 5.80
CA VAL A 374 -17.83 25.93 6.49
C VAL A 374 -16.80 25.98 7.63
N THR A 375 -15.56 26.41 7.34
CA THR A 375 -14.51 26.43 8.36
C THR A 375 -14.79 27.43 9.47
N SER A 376 -15.23 28.64 9.14
CA SER A 376 -15.54 29.70 10.13
C SER A 376 -16.63 29.28 11.11
N LYS A 377 -17.63 28.51 10.65
CA LYS A 377 -18.69 27.98 11.52
C LYS A 377 -18.12 26.99 12.55
N ILE A 378 -17.27 26.07 12.10
CA ILE A 378 -16.66 25.05 12.97
C ILE A 378 -15.71 25.71 13.97
N GLU A 379 -14.83 26.61 13.51
CA GLU A 379 -13.89 27.35 14.35
C GLU A 379 -14.62 28.21 15.39
N GLY A 380 -15.71 28.89 15.00
CA GLY A 380 -16.52 29.69 15.91
C GLY A 380 -17.13 28.86 17.05
N CYS A 381 -17.62 27.66 16.73
CA CYS A 381 -18.14 26.70 17.70
C CYS A 381 -17.06 26.26 18.70
N ILE A 382 -15.90 25.82 18.20
CA ILE A 382 -14.76 25.38 19.02
C ILE A 382 -14.29 26.50 19.96
N ASN A 383 -14.11 27.71 19.43
CA ASN A 383 -13.64 28.85 20.21
C ASN A 383 -14.61 29.26 21.32
N THR A 384 -15.92 29.15 21.07
CA THR A 384 -16.96 29.43 22.06
C THR A 384 -16.86 28.44 23.22
N TYR A 385 -16.84 27.14 22.95
CA TYR A 385 -16.81 26.13 24.01
C TYR A 385 -15.51 26.13 24.81
N LEU A 386 -14.36 26.38 24.17
CA LEU A 386 -13.08 26.55 24.88
C LEU A 386 -13.07 27.77 25.83
N ALA A 387 -13.84 28.81 25.53
CA ALA A 387 -13.94 30.00 26.37
C ALA A 387 -14.91 29.82 27.54
N ASP A 388 -16.04 29.13 27.30
CA ASP A 388 -17.17 29.08 28.23
C ASP A 388 -17.10 27.91 29.22
N VAL A 389 -16.46 26.79 28.85
CA VAL A 389 -16.40 25.58 29.67
C VAL A 389 -15.11 25.54 30.49
N LYS A 390 -15.25 25.64 31.83
CA LYS A 390 -14.11 25.71 32.77
C LYS A 390 -14.20 24.71 33.92
N ASP A 391 -15.41 24.24 34.21
CA ASP A 391 -15.70 23.36 35.34
C ASP A 391 -16.89 22.43 34.99
N VAL A 392 -17.18 21.48 35.88
CA VAL A 392 -18.30 20.54 35.70
C VAL A 392 -19.66 21.27 35.56
N LYS A 393 -19.83 22.43 36.21
CA LYS A 393 -21.08 23.18 36.18
C LYS A 393 -21.32 23.81 34.81
N SER A 394 -20.31 24.49 34.27
CA SER A 394 -20.32 25.08 32.92
C SER A 394 -20.38 24.00 31.84
N PHE A 395 -19.71 22.86 32.02
CA PHE A 395 -19.82 21.70 31.12
C PHE A 395 -21.26 21.17 31.03
N ARG A 396 -21.93 20.96 32.17
CA ARG A 396 -23.35 20.55 32.21
C ARG A 396 -24.26 21.62 31.63
N ALA A 397 -24.00 22.89 31.91
CA ALA A 397 -24.80 24.00 31.39
C ALA A 397 -24.66 24.14 29.86
N ALA A 398 -23.49 23.88 29.30
CA ALA A 398 -23.21 23.98 27.88
C ALA A 398 -23.82 22.82 27.07
N PHE A 399 -23.77 21.59 27.60
CA PHE A 399 -24.04 20.40 26.79
C PHE A 399 -25.25 19.57 27.23
N GLY A 400 -25.72 19.69 28.49
CA GLY A 400 -26.93 19.02 28.97
C GLY A 400 -27.02 17.53 28.58
N ASP A 401 -28.07 17.20 27.83
CA ASP A 401 -28.38 15.82 27.41
C ASP A 401 -27.48 15.30 26.27
N SER A 402 -26.67 16.15 25.63
CA SER A 402 -25.70 15.72 24.61
C SER A 402 -24.47 15.01 25.19
N ILE A 403 -24.32 15.02 26.52
CA ILE A 403 -23.19 14.38 27.21
C ILE A 403 -23.39 12.86 27.24
N ARG A 404 -22.46 12.15 26.61
CA ARG A 404 -22.41 10.68 26.61
C ARG A 404 -21.37 10.21 27.62
N VAL A 405 -21.71 9.24 28.45
CA VAL A 405 -20.73 8.50 29.25
C VAL A 405 -20.13 7.42 28.36
N LEU A 406 -18.81 7.36 28.28
CA LEU A 406 -18.09 6.36 27.50
C LEU A 406 -17.73 5.16 28.37
N SER A 407 -18.02 3.97 27.89
CA SER A 407 -17.56 2.73 28.50
C SER A 407 -16.07 2.51 28.23
N THR A 408 -15.26 2.38 29.27
CA THR A 408 -13.82 2.12 29.08
C THR A 408 -13.57 0.80 28.35
N ALA A 409 -14.41 -0.21 28.61
CA ALA A 409 -14.26 -1.54 28.02
C ALA A 409 -14.77 -1.64 26.57
N ASN A 410 -15.72 -0.78 26.16
CA ASN A 410 -16.42 -0.93 24.88
C ASN A 410 -16.23 0.25 23.91
N ASP A 411 -16.02 1.47 24.42
CA ASP A 411 -15.94 2.68 23.60
C ASP A 411 -14.51 3.22 23.47
N LEU A 412 -13.62 2.89 24.41
CA LEU A 412 -12.23 3.34 24.43
C LEU A 412 -11.26 2.21 24.11
N SER A 413 -10.04 2.59 23.76
CA SER A 413 -8.95 1.64 23.51
C SER A 413 -7.61 2.18 24.01
N ASP A 414 -6.74 1.27 24.45
CA ASP A 414 -5.31 1.54 24.61
C ASP A 414 -4.62 1.48 23.24
N ASP A 415 -3.46 2.12 23.13
CA ASP A 415 -2.69 2.19 21.88
C ASP A 415 -1.26 1.63 22.08
N PRO A 416 -1.01 0.35 21.75
CA PRO A 416 0.32 -0.24 21.84
C PRO A 416 1.36 0.48 20.96
N HIS A 417 0.93 1.15 19.88
CA HIS A 417 1.84 1.86 18.98
C HIS A 417 2.41 3.10 19.65
N MET A 418 1.57 3.85 20.35
CA MET A 418 2.02 5.04 21.04
C MET A 418 2.91 4.70 22.23
N LYS A 419 2.65 3.57 22.91
CA LYS A 419 3.57 3.00 23.90
C LYS A 419 4.94 2.65 23.30
N PHE A 420 4.98 2.14 22.07
CA PHE A 420 6.23 1.87 21.36
C PHE A 420 6.96 3.16 20.97
N LYS A 421 6.25 4.19 20.50
CA LYS A 421 6.85 5.51 20.19
C LYS A 421 7.41 6.20 21.44
N ALA A 422 6.67 6.13 22.54
CA ALA A 422 7.06 6.71 23.83
C ALA A 422 8.08 5.86 24.60
N ARG A 423 8.52 4.71 24.05
CA ARG A 423 9.43 3.79 24.73
C ARG A 423 10.68 4.54 25.21
N LYS A 424 11.12 4.22 26.42
CA LYS A 424 12.32 4.76 27.03
C LYS A 424 13.12 3.63 27.66
N VAL A 425 14.26 3.33 27.05
CA VAL A 425 15.20 2.33 27.56
C VAL A 425 15.85 2.86 28.83
N ILE A 426 15.66 2.18 29.95
CA ILE A 426 16.23 2.55 31.26
C ILE A 426 17.38 1.64 31.69
N GLY A 427 17.59 0.51 31.01
CA GLY A 427 18.68 -0.41 31.25
C GLY A 427 18.68 -1.61 30.32
N SER A 428 19.71 -2.44 30.43
CA SER A 428 19.78 -3.72 29.70
C SER A 428 18.97 -4.79 30.44
N ALA A 429 18.25 -5.61 29.68
CA ALA A 429 17.52 -6.78 30.17
C ALA A 429 18.27 -8.10 29.99
N ALA A 430 19.54 -8.09 29.57
CA ALA A 430 20.29 -9.33 29.25
C ALA A 430 20.29 -10.37 30.39
N GLN A 431 20.32 -9.94 31.65
CA GLN A 431 20.25 -10.83 32.81
C GLN A 431 18.89 -11.52 33.02
N TYR A 432 17.83 -11.00 32.39
CA TYR A 432 16.47 -11.52 32.47
C TYR A 432 16.11 -12.44 31.29
N VAL A 433 16.99 -12.56 30.29
CA VAL A 433 16.71 -13.30 29.05
C VAL A 433 17.70 -14.47 28.91
N GLU A 434 17.17 -15.69 28.87
CA GLU A 434 17.94 -16.91 28.64
C GLU A 434 17.75 -17.38 27.20
N ASN A 435 18.85 -17.75 26.54
CA ASN A 435 18.90 -18.24 25.15
C ASN A 435 18.19 -17.33 24.12
N PRO A 436 18.48 -16.02 24.05
CA PRO A 436 17.81 -15.13 23.10
C PRO A 436 17.92 -15.58 21.64
N GLU A 437 19.00 -16.26 21.26
CA GLU A 437 19.22 -16.79 19.92
C GLU A 437 18.27 -17.94 19.54
N ALA A 438 17.47 -18.48 20.47
CA ALA A 438 16.55 -19.58 20.17
C ALA A 438 15.44 -19.19 19.18
N LEU A 439 15.04 -17.91 19.10
CA LEU A 439 14.01 -17.45 18.15
C LEU A 439 14.51 -17.32 16.70
N ILE A 440 15.81 -17.49 16.46
CA ILE A 440 16.42 -17.43 15.12
C ILE A 440 16.45 -18.83 14.48
N LYS A 441 16.29 -19.88 15.30
CA LYS A 441 16.38 -21.27 14.87
C LYS A 441 15.00 -21.91 14.86
N ASP A 442 14.74 -22.72 13.84
CA ASP A 442 13.57 -23.57 13.80
C ASP A 442 13.88 -24.94 14.44
N ASP A 443 14.07 -24.94 15.76
CA ASP A 443 14.28 -26.14 16.56
C ASP A 443 13.48 -26.11 17.88
N ALA A 444 13.73 -27.06 18.78
CA ALA A 444 12.99 -27.16 20.04
C ALA A 444 13.48 -26.20 21.15
N ALA A 445 14.49 -25.37 20.87
CA ALA A 445 14.99 -24.40 21.84
C ALA A 445 13.94 -23.33 22.16
N VAL A 446 14.06 -22.75 23.35
CA VAL A 446 13.15 -21.73 23.86
C VAL A 446 13.94 -20.54 24.37
N THR A 447 13.42 -19.33 24.11
CA THR A 447 13.86 -18.11 24.78
C THR A 447 13.02 -17.94 26.04
N THR A 448 13.64 -17.91 27.21
CA THR A 448 12.94 -17.67 28.48
C THR A 448 13.18 -16.23 28.94
N VAL A 449 12.10 -15.49 29.17
CA VAL A 449 12.15 -14.10 29.64
C VAL A 449 11.61 -14.06 31.06
N LYS A 450 12.39 -13.53 32.01
CA LYS A 450 12.01 -13.32 33.41
C LYS A 450 11.53 -11.87 33.62
N PRO A 451 10.59 -11.64 34.55
CA PRO A 451 10.14 -10.27 34.85
C PRO A 451 11.28 -9.44 35.45
N SER A 452 11.32 -8.16 35.10
CA SER A 452 12.15 -7.14 35.76
C SER A 452 11.31 -6.38 36.79
N PRO A 453 11.87 -6.04 37.97
CA PRO A 453 11.19 -5.16 38.93
C PRO A 453 11.12 -3.70 38.47
N ASP A 454 11.95 -3.31 37.50
CA ASP A 454 12.14 -1.91 37.10
C ASP A 454 11.26 -1.49 35.91
N GLY A 455 10.68 -2.44 35.17
CA GLY A 455 9.91 -2.14 33.97
C GLY A 455 9.69 -3.34 33.04
N ASP A 456 9.11 -3.07 31.87
CA ASP A 456 8.80 -4.09 30.87
C ASP A 456 10.08 -4.59 30.18
N ILE A 457 10.07 -5.83 29.70
CA ILE A 457 11.16 -6.39 28.91
C ILE A 457 10.85 -6.24 27.42
N GLU A 458 11.81 -5.74 26.65
CA GLU A 458 11.76 -5.70 25.18
C GLU A 458 12.90 -6.52 24.60
N LEU A 459 12.60 -7.35 23.60
CA LEU A 459 13.57 -8.06 22.77
C LEU A 459 13.59 -7.44 21.37
N VAL A 460 14.79 -7.23 20.82
CA VAL A 460 14.97 -6.65 19.49
C VAL A 460 15.67 -7.66 18.57
N TYR A 461 15.04 -7.94 17.42
CA TYR A 461 15.56 -8.83 16.38
C TYR A 461 15.72 -8.10 15.05
N ASP A 462 16.66 -8.56 14.22
CA ASP A 462 16.83 -8.14 12.83
C ASP A 462 16.44 -9.30 11.91
N LEU A 463 15.52 -9.04 10.98
CA LEU A 463 15.16 -9.94 9.88
C LEU A 463 16.27 -10.06 8.83
N GLY A 464 17.33 -9.24 8.92
CA GLY A 464 18.45 -9.17 7.99
C GLY A 464 18.12 -8.36 6.72
N GLU A 465 16.86 -8.36 6.32
CA GLU A 465 16.31 -7.58 5.23
C GLU A 465 14.87 -7.14 5.52
N GLU A 466 14.44 -6.11 4.80
CA GLU A 466 13.04 -5.67 4.79
C GLU A 466 12.12 -6.81 4.31
N ASN A 467 11.00 -7.00 4.99
CA ASN A 467 10.05 -8.05 4.66
C ASN A 467 8.61 -7.69 5.07
N VAL A 468 7.61 -8.38 4.51
CA VAL A 468 6.18 -8.19 4.80
C VAL A 468 5.45 -9.52 4.94
N GLY A 469 4.70 -9.69 6.03
CA GLY A 469 4.04 -10.96 6.30
C GLY A 469 3.27 -11.03 7.61
N TYR A 470 2.93 -12.25 8.01
CA TYR A 470 2.19 -12.53 9.24
C TYR A 470 3.12 -13.00 10.34
N TYR A 471 2.97 -12.50 11.57
CA TYR A 471 3.73 -13.04 12.70
C TYR A 471 3.10 -14.35 13.16
N GLN A 472 3.92 -15.39 13.26
CA GLN A 472 3.56 -16.68 13.84
C GLN A 472 4.47 -16.97 15.01
N PHE A 473 3.90 -17.40 16.13
CA PHE A 473 4.66 -17.72 17.33
C PHE A 473 3.92 -18.69 18.24
N GLU A 474 4.70 -19.36 19.10
CA GLU A 474 4.20 -20.10 20.24
C GLU A 474 4.88 -19.61 21.52
N LEU A 475 4.12 -19.58 22.62
CA LEU A 475 4.67 -19.24 23.92
C LEU A 475 3.89 -19.91 25.05
N THR A 476 4.59 -20.14 26.17
CA THR A 476 3.98 -20.53 27.45
C THR A 476 4.13 -19.39 28.44
N ALA A 477 3.01 -18.91 28.97
CA ALA A 477 2.98 -17.74 29.84
C ALA A 477 1.81 -17.79 30.83
N GLU A 478 1.82 -16.85 31.78
CA GLU A 478 0.68 -16.59 32.65
C GLU A 478 -0.45 -15.87 31.91
N ALA A 479 -1.69 -16.05 32.38
CA ALA A 479 -2.82 -15.31 31.87
C ALA A 479 -2.66 -13.80 32.11
N GLY A 480 -2.87 -13.00 31.07
CA GLY A 480 -2.80 -11.53 31.13
C GLY A 480 -1.44 -10.93 30.79
N LEU A 481 -0.41 -11.75 30.56
CA LEU A 481 0.82 -11.28 29.91
C LEU A 481 0.47 -10.74 28.51
N GLU A 482 0.86 -9.51 28.22
CA GLU A 482 0.69 -8.91 26.89
C GLU A 482 2.00 -8.96 26.12
N ILE A 483 1.90 -9.34 24.85
CA ILE A 483 3.00 -9.33 23.87
C ILE A 483 2.66 -8.30 22.80
N ASP A 484 3.41 -7.19 22.79
CA ASP A 484 3.35 -6.18 21.74
C ASP A 484 4.47 -6.44 20.72
N ILE A 485 4.10 -6.60 19.45
CA ILE A 485 5.04 -6.86 18.34
C ILE A 485 4.99 -5.67 17.39
N SER A 486 6.04 -4.84 17.42
CA SER A 486 6.22 -3.68 16.55
C SER A 486 7.35 -3.91 15.56
N ALA A 487 7.28 -3.30 14.38
CA ALA A 487 8.38 -3.33 13.42
C ALA A 487 8.65 -1.97 12.79
N VAL A 488 9.91 -1.72 12.44
CA VAL A 488 10.36 -0.54 11.69
C VAL A 488 11.30 -0.96 10.57
N GLU A 489 11.42 -0.14 9.53
CA GLU A 489 12.31 -0.40 8.39
C GLU A 489 13.77 -0.06 8.73
N TYR A 490 14.00 0.96 9.57
CA TYR A 490 15.34 1.49 9.77
C TYR A 490 15.70 1.83 11.23
N VAL A 491 16.92 1.43 11.61
CA VAL A 491 17.60 1.82 12.84
C VAL A 491 19.00 2.30 12.45
N THR A 492 19.32 3.55 12.76
CA THR A 492 20.65 4.12 12.46
C THR A 492 21.78 3.29 13.11
N PRO A 493 23.02 3.41 12.62
CA PRO A 493 24.19 2.78 13.26
C PRO A 493 24.38 3.16 14.73
N LYS A 494 23.84 4.30 15.18
CA LYS A 494 23.88 4.76 16.58
C LYS A 494 22.70 4.26 17.44
N GLY A 495 21.86 3.37 16.92
CA GLY A 495 20.71 2.82 17.63
C GLY A 495 19.44 3.69 17.62
N ARG A 496 19.45 4.85 16.95
CA ARG A 496 18.23 5.67 16.80
C ARG A 496 17.24 4.96 15.87
N VAL A 497 16.06 4.70 16.39
CA VAL A 497 14.92 4.06 15.70
C VAL A 497 14.17 5.11 14.87
N GLN A 498 13.88 4.80 13.60
CA GLN A 498 12.94 5.56 12.79
C GLN A 498 11.52 5.05 13.06
N HIS A 499 10.78 5.72 13.95
CA HIS A 499 9.39 5.33 14.22
C HIS A 499 8.49 5.65 13.02
N THR A 500 7.41 4.89 12.90
CA THR A 500 6.49 4.95 11.75
C THR A 500 5.42 6.03 11.90
N GLY A 501 5.72 7.14 12.59
CA GLY A 501 4.77 8.26 12.76
C GLY A 501 3.42 7.84 13.35
N GLU A 502 2.31 8.25 12.72
CA GLU A 502 0.93 7.89 13.13
C GLU A 502 0.45 6.55 12.51
N TYR A 503 1.34 5.82 11.85
CA TYR A 503 1.04 4.52 11.24
C TYR A 503 1.31 3.40 12.23
N ARG A 504 0.23 2.86 12.82
CA ARG A 504 0.28 1.87 13.91
C ARG A 504 0.73 0.50 13.43
N ASN A 505 2.04 0.35 13.22
CA ASN A 505 2.66 -0.89 12.78
C ASN A 505 2.99 -1.80 13.98
N VAL A 506 1.95 -2.23 14.67
CA VAL A 506 2.02 -3.07 15.88
C VAL A 506 0.87 -4.07 15.91
N MET A 507 1.01 -5.15 16.67
CA MET A 507 -0.11 -5.96 17.17
C MET A 507 0.07 -6.22 18.66
N ARG A 508 -1.04 -6.46 19.35
CA ARG A 508 -1.04 -6.96 20.73
C ARG A 508 -1.64 -8.35 20.81
N TYR A 509 -0.99 -9.23 21.54
CA TYR A 509 -1.51 -10.53 21.94
C TYR A 509 -1.54 -10.65 23.48
N THR A 510 -2.71 -10.88 24.06
CA THR A 510 -2.85 -11.15 25.50
C THR A 510 -2.98 -12.64 25.74
N CYS A 511 -2.10 -13.17 26.59
CA CYS A 511 -1.98 -14.60 26.83
C CYS A 511 -3.11 -15.13 27.70
N LYS A 512 -3.55 -16.36 27.41
CA LYS A 512 -4.21 -17.23 28.41
C LYS A 512 -3.15 -18.00 29.19
N GLU A 513 -3.56 -18.60 30.31
CA GLU A 513 -2.65 -19.42 31.14
C GLU A 513 -2.13 -20.62 30.33
N GLY A 514 -0.83 -20.87 30.41
CA GLY A 514 -0.18 -22.01 29.77
C GLY A 514 0.17 -21.75 28.31
N LEU A 515 -0.10 -22.73 27.44
CA LEU A 515 0.32 -22.72 26.03
C LEU A 515 -0.57 -21.82 25.18
N ASN A 516 0.09 -20.95 24.40
CA ASN A 516 -0.48 -20.04 23.43
C ASN A 516 0.20 -20.29 22.07
N SER A 517 -0.60 -20.30 21.00
CA SER A 517 -0.14 -20.41 19.62
C SER A 517 -0.96 -19.45 18.79
N PHE A 518 -0.31 -18.65 17.94
CA PHE A 518 -1.01 -17.63 17.17
C PHE A 518 -0.34 -17.38 15.83
N THR A 519 -1.14 -16.96 14.85
CA THR A 519 -0.68 -16.41 13.58
C THR A 519 -1.55 -15.20 13.28
N SER A 520 -0.94 -14.03 13.14
CA SER A 520 -1.65 -12.77 12.93
C SER A 520 -2.58 -12.86 11.72
N LEU A 521 -3.76 -12.24 11.80
CA LEU A 521 -4.68 -12.10 10.67
C LEU A 521 -4.22 -11.03 9.69
N GLU A 522 -3.43 -10.06 10.15
CA GLU A 522 -2.99 -8.94 9.33
C GLU A 522 -1.49 -9.00 9.06
N ARG A 523 -1.13 -8.63 7.82
CA ARG A 523 0.27 -8.47 7.41
C ARG A 523 0.86 -7.20 7.98
N ARG A 524 2.15 -7.23 8.28
CA ARG A 524 2.97 -6.09 8.72
C ARG A 524 4.32 -6.17 8.04
N ALA A 525 4.93 -5.01 7.81
CA ALA A 525 6.26 -4.91 7.23
C ALA A 525 7.25 -4.27 8.18
N GLY A 526 8.53 -4.46 7.90
CA GLY A 526 9.66 -3.94 8.65
C GLY A 526 10.83 -4.92 8.62
N ARG A 527 11.99 -4.42 9.03
CA ARG A 527 13.22 -5.23 9.18
C ARG A 527 13.55 -5.49 10.65
N PHE A 528 13.39 -4.48 11.50
CA PHE A 528 13.72 -4.57 12.92
C PHE A 528 12.45 -4.79 13.73
N VAL A 529 12.38 -5.94 14.41
CA VAL A 529 11.19 -6.38 15.16
C VAL A 529 11.43 -6.23 16.66
N PHE A 530 10.51 -5.54 17.32
CA PHE A 530 10.51 -5.26 18.75
C PHE A 530 9.39 -6.06 19.41
N ILE A 531 9.75 -6.95 20.35
CA ILE A 531 8.82 -7.80 21.09
C ILE A 531 8.84 -7.35 22.54
N ARG A 532 7.80 -6.61 22.97
CA ARG A 532 7.66 -6.13 24.34
C ARG A 532 6.74 -7.06 25.13
N LEU A 533 7.20 -7.47 26.30
CA LEU A 533 6.45 -8.23 27.29
C LEU A 533 5.98 -7.27 28.40
N HIS A 534 4.67 -7.10 28.51
CA HIS A 534 4.03 -6.20 29.48
C HIS A 534 3.12 -6.97 30.45
N ASN A 535 2.94 -6.44 31.66
CA ASN A 535 2.22 -7.09 32.77
C ASN A 535 2.81 -8.45 33.18
N GLN A 536 4.12 -8.62 33.03
CA GLN A 536 4.81 -9.85 33.39
C GLN A 536 5.07 -9.94 34.89
N THR A 537 4.64 -11.04 35.52
CA THR A 537 4.92 -11.38 36.93
C THR A 537 5.64 -12.72 37.10
N LYS A 538 5.64 -13.57 36.07
CA LYS A 538 6.30 -14.88 36.02
C LYS A 538 7.13 -15.05 34.74
N PRO A 539 8.10 -15.97 34.70
CA PRO A 539 8.84 -16.27 33.49
C PRO A 539 7.92 -16.74 32.34
N ALA A 540 8.17 -16.24 31.14
CA ALA A 540 7.52 -16.66 29.90
C ALA A 540 8.53 -17.38 29.00
N SER A 541 8.10 -18.39 28.26
CA SER A 541 8.95 -19.13 27.31
C SER A 541 8.40 -19.00 25.90
N ILE A 542 9.21 -18.54 24.96
CA ILE A 542 8.82 -18.23 23.57
C ILE A 542 9.59 -19.15 22.62
N ARG A 543 8.93 -19.66 21.57
CA ARG A 543 9.54 -20.45 20.50
C ARG A 543 8.79 -20.29 19.17
N HIS A 544 9.39 -20.79 18.08
CA HIS A 544 8.83 -20.75 16.72
C HIS A 544 8.31 -19.35 16.33
N PHE A 545 9.05 -18.31 16.72
CA PHE A 545 8.70 -16.94 16.36
C PHE A 545 9.26 -16.65 14.96
N GLN A 546 8.38 -16.44 13.99
CA GLN A 546 8.76 -16.18 12.61
C GLN A 546 7.79 -15.24 11.91
N LEU A 547 8.22 -14.71 10.78
CA LEU A 547 7.37 -14.03 9.82
C LEU A 547 6.96 -15.04 8.73
N ILE A 548 5.70 -15.02 8.29
CA ILE A 548 5.26 -15.73 7.09
C ILE A 548 5.15 -14.69 5.97
N GLU A 549 6.20 -14.58 5.16
CA GLU A 549 6.26 -13.67 4.00
C GLU A 549 5.07 -13.93 3.06
N SER A 550 4.39 -12.87 2.66
CA SER A 550 3.21 -12.96 1.81
C SER A 550 3.13 -11.84 0.77
N THR A 551 3.62 -12.15 -0.42
CA THR A 551 3.64 -11.29 -1.61
C THR A 551 2.91 -11.96 -2.77
N TYR A 552 2.67 -11.21 -3.85
CA TYR A 552 2.35 -11.75 -5.17
C TYR A 552 3.36 -12.85 -5.55
N PRO A 553 2.93 -13.97 -6.15
CA PRO A 553 3.82 -15.06 -6.53
C PRO A 553 4.67 -14.70 -7.76
N VAL A 554 5.82 -14.09 -7.52
CA VAL A 554 6.81 -13.77 -8.56
C VAL A 554 7.80 -14.92 -8.80
N GLN A 555 8.30 -15.02 -10.03
CA GLN A 555 9.50 -15.79 -10.39
C GLN A 555 10.61 -14.82 -10.84
N PRO A 556 11.87 -14.99 -10.40
CA PRO A 556 12.98 -14.10 -10.78
C PRO A 556 13.47 -14.39 -12.21
N ILE A 557 12.64 -14.06 -13.21
CA ILE A 557 12.93 -14.30 -14.63
C ILE A 557 13.98 -13.30 -15.12
N GLY A 558 13.72 -12.02 -14.87
CA GLY A 558 14.67 -10.94 -15.06
C GLY A 558 15.83 -11.08 -14.07
N ARG A 559 17.03 -10.76 -14.54
CA ARG A 559 18.26 -10.86 -13.75
C ARG A 559 19.33 -9.94 -14.32
N PHE A 560 20.22 -9.48 -13.46
CA PHE A 560 21.31 -8.60 -13.82
C PHE A 560 22.56 -8.97 -13.01
N ALA A 561 23.71 -8.94 -13.67
CA ALA A 561 25.02 -9.01 -13.05
C ALA A 561 26.06 -8.38 -13.98
N CYS A 562 27.04 -7.67 -13.44
CA CYS A 562 28.08 -7.00 -14.21
C CYS A 562 29.41 -6.94 -13.46
N SER A 563 30.43 -6.36 -14.10
CA SER A 563 31.76 -6.22 -13.51
C SER A 563 31.83 -5.28 -12.30
N ASP A 564 30.74 -4.60 -11.98
CA ASP A 564 30.62 -3.71 -10.83
C ASP A 564 29.60 -4.26 -9.81
N PRO A 565 30.05 -4.67 -8.61
CA PRO A 565 29.18 -5.31 -7.64
C PRO A 565 28.14 -4.36 -7.03
N ASP A 566 28.34 -3.04 -7.09
CA ASP A 566 27.40 -2.08 -6.52
C ASP A 566 26.18 -1.95 -7.43
N LEU A 567 26.37 -1.96 -8.76
CA LEU A 567 25.26 -2.00 -9.71
C LEU A 567 24.45 -3.30 -9.60
N ASP A 568 25.12 -4.42 -9.34
CA ASP A 568 24.46 -5.71 -9.06
C ASP A 568 23.57 -5.57 -7.82
N LYS A 569 24.10 -4.97 -6.75
CA LYS A 569 23.36 -4.78 -5.51
C LYS A 569 22.20 -3.81 -5.66
N ILE A 570 22.36 -2.72 -6.40
CA ILE A 570 21.30 -1.75 -6.71
C ILE A 570 20.14 -2.46 -7.42
N TRP A 571 20.44 -3.26 -8.45
CA TRP A 571 19.42 -4.04 -9.15
C TRP A 571 18.71 -5.02 -8.22
N GLU A 572 19.46 -5.74 -7.37
CA GLU A 572 18.92 -6.70 -6.40
C GLU A 572 17.94 -6.04 -5.43
N ILE A 573 18.31 -4.92 -4.80
CA ILE A 573 17.42 -4.24 -3.84
C ILE A 573 16.22 -3.59 -4.54
N SER A 574 16.36 -3.14 -5.80
CA SER A 574 15.21 -2.69 -6.61
C SER A 574 14.24 -3.84 -6.86
N ALA A 575 14.72 -5.01 -7.29
CA ALA A 575 13.87 -6.19 -7.52
C ALA A 575 13.22 -6.70 -6.22
N ARG A 576 13.94 -6.67 -5.09
CA ARG A 576 13.40 -7.00 -3.77
C ARG A 576 12.27 -6.06 -3.37
N THR A 577 12.47 -4.76 -3.55
CA THR A 577 11.47 -3.72 -3.26
C THR A 577 10.20 -3.97 -4.07
N LEU A 578 10.33 -4.14 -5.38
CA LEU A 578 9.21 -4.42 -6.27
C LEU A 578 8.42 -5.65 -5.80
N LYS A 579 9.09 -6.75 -5.45
CA LYS A 579 8.40 -7.96 -4.93
C LYS A 579 7.60 -7.67 -3.66
N LEU A 580 8.16 -6.92 -2.71
CA LEU A 580 7.47 -6.60 -1.44
C LEU A 580 6.25 -5.69 -1.65
N CYS A 581 6.30 -4.85 -2.68
CA CYS A 581 5.22 -3.97 -3.12
C CYS A 581 4.24 -4.62 -4.13
N MET A 582 4.36 -5.92 -4.38
CA MET A 582 3.41 -6.66 -5.20
C MET A 582 2.52 -7.51 -4.29
N GLU A 583 1.24 -7.19 -4.24
CA GLU A 583 0.20 -7.90 -3.51
C GLU A 583 -0.85 -8.47 -4.47
N ASP A 584 -2.14 -8.31 -4.17
CA ASP A 584 -3.21 -8.51 -5.14
C ASP A 584 -3.33 -7.34 -6.14
N THR A 585 -2.56 -6.27 -5.91
CA THR A 585 -2.25 -5.16 -6.81
C THR A 585 -0.80 -4.76 -6.57
N PHE A 586 -0.24 -3.92 -7.43
CA PHE A 586 0.91 -3.12 -7.01
C PHE A 586 0.52 -2.17 -5.86
N THR A 587 1.46 -1.89 -4.95
CA THR A 587 1.29 -1.00 -3.80
C THR A 587 2.52 -0.13 -3.61
N ASP A 588 2.33 1.13 -3.23
CA ASP A 588 3.39 2.10 -2.93
C ASP A 588 4.49 1.53 -2.01
N CYS A 589 4.13 1.14 -0.79
CA CYS A 589 5.03 0.59 0.21
C CYS A 589 4.32 -0.43 1.11
N PRO A 590 5.05 -1.42 1.67
CA PRO A 590 4.43 -2.51 2.43
C PRO A 590 4.15 -2.14 3.90
N LEU A 591 4.79 -1.10 4.46
CA LEU A 591 4.62 -0.72 5.87
C LEU A 591 3.50 0.31 6.06
N TYR A 592 3.61 1.46 5.40
CA TYR A 592 2.81 2.63 5.76
C TYR A 592 1.40 2.57 5.20
N GLU A 593 1.20 2.11 3.97
CA GLU A 593 -0.09 2.31 3.29
C GLU A 593 -0.66 1.06 2.64
N GLN A 594 0.17 0.21 2.04
CA GLN A 594 -0.27 -0.95 1.25
C GLN A 594 -1.32 -0.58 0.17
N THR A 595 -1.19 0.63 -0.38
CA THR A 595 -2.21 1.27 -1.22
C THR A 595 -1.83 1.15 -2.68
N HIS A 596 -2.81 0.77 -3.53
CA HIS A 596 -2.61 0.81 -4.97
C HIS A 596 -2.72 2.25 -5.45
N TRP A 597 -1.58 2.95 -5.39
CA TRP A 597 -1.42 4.26 -5.97
C TRP A 597 -1.16 4.15 -7.48
N VAL A 598 -1.95 4.88 -8.26
CA VAL A 598 -2.10 4.66 -9.70
C VAL A 598 -0.88 5.09 -10.52
N GLY A 599 -0.22 6.19 -10.13
CA GLY A 599 0.99 6.70 -10.77
C GLY A 599 2.16 5.76 -10.51
N ASP A 600 2.29 5.31 -9.27
CA ASP A 600 3.27 4.32 -8.80
C ASP A 600 3.15 3.03 -9.60
N ALA A 601 1.93 2.51 -9.72
CA ALA A 601 1.63 1.28 -10.44
C ALA A 601 1.98 1.34 -11.93
N ARG A 602 2.05 2.53 -12.56
CA ARG A 602 2.55 2.66 -13.94
C ARG A 602 4.04 2.29 -14.01
N ASN A 603 4.86 2.87 -13.13
CA ASN A 603 6.29 2.57 -13.06
C ASN A 603 6.52 1.11 -12.61
N GLU A 604 5.83 0.68 -11.56
CA GLU A 604 5.94 -0.67 -11.00
C GLU A 604 5.48 -1.74 -12.01
N GLY A 605 4.47 -1.45 -12.83
CA GLY A 605 4.03 -2.31 -13.93
C GLY A 605 5.13 -2.52 -14.97
N LEU A 606 5.83 -1.45 -15.38
CA LEU A 606 6.98 -1.55 -16.29
C LEU A 606 8.10 -2.41 -15.70
N TYR A 607 8.43 -2.18 -14.42
CA TYR A 607 9.46 -2.94 -13.73
C TYR A 607 9.06 -4.41 -13.56
N GLY A 608 7.79 -4.68 -13.23
CA GLY A 608 7.25 -6.03 -13.03
C GLY A 608 7.23 -6.85 -14.31
N LEU A 609 6.91 -6.22 -15.44
CA LEU A 609 7.00 -6.84 -16.77
C LEU A 609 8.42 -7.25 -17.12
N ILE A 610 9.44 -6.49 -16.70
CA ILE A 610 10.87 -6.76 -16.98
C ILE A 610 11.48 -7.76 -15.98
N ALA A 611 11.18 -7.62 -14.68
CA ALA A 611 11.76 -8.45 -13.63
C ALA A 611 11.05 -9.80 -13.49
N PHE A 612 9.73 -9.82 -13.58
CA PHE A 612 8.92 -10.98 -13.17
C PHE A 612 7.92 -11.46 -14.23
N GLY A 613 7.70 -10.71 -15.31
CA GLY A 613 6.70 -11.03 -16.33
C GLY A 613 5.26 -10.89 -15.82
N SER A 614 4.99 -9.95 -14.90
CA SER A 614 3.73 -9.80 -14.17
C SER A 614 2.61 -9.11 -14.98
N ALA A 615 2.31 -9.64 -16.17
CA ALA A 615 1.33 -9.04 -17.10
C ALA A 615 -0.09 -8.99 -16.52
N ASP A 616 -0.52 -10.07 -15.85
CA ASP A 616 -1.83 -10.17 -15.20
C ASP A 616 -2.03 -9.12 -14.10
N LEU A 617 -1.02 -8.89 -13.25
CA LEU A 617 -1.07 -7.88 -12.20
C LEU A 617 -1.12 -6.47 -12.78
N THR A 618 -0.34 -6.19 -13.82
CA THR A 618 -0.35 -4.90 -14.53
C THR A 618 -1.71 -4.61 -15.13
N GLU A 619 -2.29 -5.52 -15.91
CA GLU A 619 -3.60 -5.32 -16.50
C GLU A 619 -4.72 -5.23 -15.46
N ARG A 620 -4.63 -6.01 -14.37
CA ARG A 620 -5.56 -5.92 -13.24
C ARG A 620 -5.58 -4.51 -12.62
N CYS A 621 -4.42 -3.94 -12.34
CA CYS A 621 -4.31 -2.58 -11.79
C CYS A 621 -4.94 -1.53 -12.74
N VAL A 622 -4.74 -1.68 -14.05
CA VAL A 622 -5.37 -0.82 -15.06
C VAL A 622 -6.90 -0.96 -15.03
N ARG A 623 -7.44 -2.19 -14.99
CA ARG A 623 -8.89 -2.45 -14.90
C ARG A 623 -9.51 -1.85 -13.64
N LEU A 624 -8.92 -2.12 -12.48
CA LEU A 624 -9.41 -1.61 -11.18
C LEU A 624 -9.48 -0.09 -11.16
N THR A 625 -8.48 0.58 -11.72
CA THR A 625 -8.48 2.04 -11.83
C THR A 625 -9.53 2.53 -12.84
N GLY A 626 -9.68 1.83 -13.97
CA GLY A 626 -10.67 2.15 -15.00
C GLY A 626 -12.11 2.20 -14.46
N TYR A 627 -12.48 1.31 -13.53
CA TYR A 627 -13.81 1.30 -12.90
C TYR A 627 -14.12 2.58 -12.11
N SER A 628 -13.11 3.33 -11.65
CA SER A 628 -13.34 4.61 -10.97
C SER A 628 -14.01 5.66 -11.85
N LEU A 629 -13.79 5.59 -13.17
CA LEU A 629 -14.36 6.54 -14.14
C LEU A 629 -15.87 6.43 -14.27
N GLU A 630 -16.50 5.37 -13.75
CA GLU A 630 -17.95 5.28 -13.64
C GLU A 630 -18.53 6.33 -12.69
N LYS A 631 -17.72 6.84 -11.75
CA LYS A 631 -18.13 7.80 -10.70
C LYS A 631 -17.42 9.15 -10.80
N TYR A 632 -16.16 9.16 -11.23
CA TYR A 632 -15.30 10.34 -11.19
C TYR A 632 -15.02 10.91 -12.59
N PRO A 633 -14.78 12.23 -12.72
CA PRO A 633 -14.57 12.86 -14.01
C PRO A 633 -13.26 12.43 -14.69
N ILE A 634 -12.25 12.07 -13.90
CA ILE A 634 -10.98 11.48 -14.33
C ILE A 634 -10.66 10.32 -13.39
N ALA A 635 -9.70 9.46 -13.74
CA ALA A 635 -9.33 8.34 -12.91
C ALA A 635 -8.86 8.80 -11.50
N LEU A 636 -9.29 8.10 -10.46
CA LEU A 636 -8.81 8.33 -9.09
C LEU A 636 -7.31 8.04 -8.97
N CYS A 637 -6.63 8.63 -8.00
CA CYS A 637 -5.18 8.42 -7.82
C CYS A 637 -4.81 7.19 -7.00
N GLN A 638 -5.80 6.52 -6.41
CA GLN A 638 -5.66 5.30 -5.63
C GLN A 638 -6.96 4.49 -5.69
N THR A 639 -6.90 3.20 -6.00
CA THR A 639 -8.12 2.39 -6.22
C THR A 639 -8.02 0.95 -5.71
N PRO A 640 -9.16 0.31 -5.37
CA PRO A 640 -10.41 0.91 -4.95
C PRO A 640 -10.27 1.58 -3.58
N SER A 641 -10.88 2.75 -3.40
CA SER A 641 -10.68 3.58 -2.20
C SER A 641 -11.98 4.26 -1.77
N THR A 642 -12.09 4.50 -0.46
CA THR A 642 -13.11 5.39 0.15
C THR A 642 -12.60 6.81 0.36
N TRP A 643 -11.37 7.10 -0.06
CA TRP A 643 -10.86 8.44 -0.16
C TRP A 643 -11.08 8.97 -1.57
N GLU A 644 -11.97 9.96 -1.65
CA GLU A 644 -12.45 10.52 -2.90
C GLU A 644 -11.64 11.77 -3.22
N THR A 645 -10.44 11.56 -3.75
CA THR A 645 -9.51 12.61 -4.13
C THR A 645 -9.00 12.40 -5.54
N LEU A 646 -8.71 13.49 -6.23
CA LEU A 646 -8.22 13.47 -7.60
C LEU A 646 -6.83 14.09 -7.64
N LEU A 647 -5.91 13.38 -8.31
CA LEU A 647 -4.55 13.83 -8.57
C LEU A 647 -4.33 13.69 -10.09
N PRO A 648 -4.35 14.79 -10.86
CA PRO A 648 -4.36 14.72 -12.32
C PRO A 648 -3.17 13.96 -12.91
N ALA A 649 -1.95 14.14 -12.40
CA ALA A 649 -0.78 13.42 -12.89
C ALA A 649 -1.00 11.89 -12.84
N TRP A 650 -1.55 11.34 -11.75
CA TRP A 650 -1.82 9.90 -11.60
C TRP A 650 -2.86 9.41 -12.62
N SER A 651 -3.89 10.21 -12.90
CA SER A 651 -4.90 9.88 -13.91
C SER A 651 -4.31 9.83 -15.34
N HIS A 652 -3.44 10.78 -15.69
CA HIS A 652 -2.82 10.78 -17.02
C HIS A 652 -1.80 9.65 -17.16
N LEU A 653 -1.07 9.33 -16.09
CA LEU A 653 -0.17 8.18 -16.03
C LEU A 653 -0.91 6.85 -16.15
N TRP A 654 -2.13 6.73 -15.62
CA TRP A 654 -3.00 5.58 -15.89
C TRP A 654 -3.26 5.42 -17.40
N GLY A 655 -3.58 6.52 -18.10
CA GLY A 655 -3.77 6.48 -19.55
C GLY A 655 -2.53 6.02 -20.32
N ILE A 656 -1.34 6.42 -19.86
CA ILE A 656 -0.06 5.96 -20.41
C ILE A 656 0.15 4.46 -20.13
N SER A 657 -0.17 4.00 -18.92
CA SER A 657 0.00 2.60 -18.51
C SER A 657 -0.82 1.60 -19.34
N VAL A 658 -1.95 2.03 -19.94
CA VAL A 658 -2.74 1.21 -20.86
C VAL A 658 -1.91 0.84 -22.09
N TRP A 659 -1.24 1.82 -22.70
CA TRP A 659 -0.35 1.56 -23.84
C TRP A 659 0.87 0.76 -23.42
N ASP A 660 1.48 1.07 -22.27
CA ASP A 660 2.62 0.34 -21.75
C ASP A 660 2.27 -1.16 -21.60
N SER A 661 1.15 -1.47 -20.94
CA SER A 661 0.65 -2.84 -20.81
C SER A 661 0.47 -3.52 -22.16
N TYR A 662 -0.29 -2.90 -23.07
CA TYR A 662 -0.52 -3.45 -24.40
C TYR A 662 0.77 -3.66 -25.21
N PHE A 663 1.73 -2.73 -25.14
CA PHE A 663 2.99 -2.85 -25.86
C PHE A 663 3.77 -4.10 -25.42
N TYR A 664 3.80 -4.42 -24.13
CA TYR A 664 4.50 -5.60 -23.63
C TYR A 664 3.72 -6.91 -23.79
N THR A 665 2.38 -6.90 -23.67
CA THR A 665 1.56 -8.13 -23.71
C THR A 665 1.05 -8.45 -25.11
N GLY A 666 0.76 -7.43 -25.93
CA GLY A 666 0.04 -7.56 -27.19
C GLY A 666 -1.41 -8.01 -27.02
N ASP A 667 -1.99 -7.89 -25.83
CA ASP A 667 -3.37 -8.31 -25.56
C ASP A 667 -4.38 -7.29 -26.10
N THR A 668 -4.82 -7.51 -27.34
CA THR A 668 -5.85 -6.68 -27.98
C THR A 668 -7.21 -6.78 -27.28
N LYS A 669 -7.53 -7.90 -26.62
CA LYS A 669 -8.82 -8.03 -25.91
C LYS A 669 -8.87 -7.15 -24.67
N PHE A 670 -7.77 -7.14 -23.90
CA PHE A 670 -7.61 -6.18 -22.81
C PHE A 670 -7.73 -4.75 -23.31
N LEU A 671 -7.07 -4.41 -24.42
CA LEU A 671 -7.13 -3.07 -24.98
C LEU A 671 -8.56 -2.68 -25.40
N GLU A 672 -9.28 -3.57 -26.08
CA GLU A 672 -10.69 -3.40 -26.44
C GLU A 672 -11.59 -3.19 -25.21
N GLU A 673 -11.32 -3.94 -24.13
CA GLU A 673 -12.06 -3.86 -22.86
C GLU A 673 -11.92 -2.49 -22.18
N VAL A 674 -10.70 -1.94 -22.14
CA VAL A 674 -10.39 -0.69 -21.40
C VAL A 674 -10.50 0.58 -22.24
N TRP A 675 -10.59 0.45 -23.57
CA TRP A 675 -10.65 1.59 -24.49
C TRP A 675 -11.77 2.59 -24.19
N PRO A 676 -13.01 2.18 -23.86
CA PRO A 676 -14.08 3.11 -23.49
C PRO A 676 -13.70 4.01 -22.29
N GLN A 677 -13.01 3.45 -21.30
CA GLN A 677 -12.54 4.17 -20.12
C GLN A 677 -11.42 5.15 -20.49
N VAL A 678 -10.51 4.79 -21.41
CA VAL A 678 -9.48 5.72 -21.91
C VAL A 678 -10.12 6.95 -22.55
N LEU A 679 -11.13 6.74 -23.41
CA LEU A 679 -11.90 7.83 -24.02
C LEU A 679 -12.62 8.68 -22.97
N GLN A 680 -13.21 8.04 -21.95
CA GLN A 680 -13.88 8.73 -20.86
C GLN A 680 -12.93 9.62 -20.07
N ASN A 681 -11.73 9.12 -19.75
CA ASN A 681 -10.73 9.88 -19.00
C ASN A 681 -10.24 11.10 -19.78
N LEU A 682 -9.96 10.96 -21.09
CA LEU A 682 -9.55 12.08 -21.94
C LEU A 682 -10.67 13.11 -22.13
N ARG A 683 -11.92 12.68 -22.31
CA ARG A 683 -13.07 13.60 -22.38
C ARG A 683 -13.29 14.32 -21.06
N GLY A 684 -13.11 13.62 -19.93
CA GLY A 684 -13.12 14.19 -18.59
C GLY A 684 -12.05 15.26 -18.39
N THR A 685 -10.82 14.94 -18.79
CA THR A 685 -9.67 15.84 -18.81
C THR A 685 -9.93 17.08 -19.65
N GLN A 686 -10.49 16.92 -20.85
CA GLN A 686 -10.78 18.04 -21.75
C GLN A 686 -11.76 19.05 -21.15
N LYS A 687 -12.70 18.63 -20.28
CA LYS A 687 -13.61 19.55 -19.56
C LYS A 687 -12.89 20.52 -18.64
N TYR A 688 -11.67 20.18 -18.19
CA TYR A 688 -10.82 21.03 -17.37
C TYR A 688 -9.80 21.81 -18.21
N THR A 689 -10.02 21.96 -19.53
CA THR A 689 -9.17 22.79 -20.37
C THR A 689 -9.64 24.25 -20.34
N THR A 690 -8.74 25.18 -20.00
CA THR A 690 -9.01 26.63 -19.93
C THR A 690 -9.22 27.25 -21.31
N ASN A 691 -9.64 28.52 -21.34
CA ASN A 691 -9.60 29.35 -22.55
C ASN A 691 -8.17 29.56 -23.12
N ARG A 692 -7.12 29.34 -22.31
CA ARG A 692 -5.71 29.33 -22.76
C ARG A 692 -5.31 27.98 -23.37
N GLY A 693 -6.20 26.99 -23.40
CA GLY A 693 -5.95 25.65 -23.96
C GLY A 693 -5.12 24.74 -23.07
N LEU A 694 -4.84 25.14 -21.81
CA LEU A 694 -4.10 24.35 -20.82
C LEU A 694 -5.05 23.62 -19.88
N PHE A 695 -4.60 22.47 -19.35
CA PHE A 695 -5.31 21.79 -18.27
C PHE A 695 -5.26 22.62 -16.98
N CYS A 696 -6.42 22.81 -16.35
CA CYS A 696 -6.60 23.56 -15.11
C CYS A 696 -7.72 22.95 -14.27
N ALA A 697 -7.37 22.43 -13.10
CA ALA A 697 -8.33 21.87 -12.17
C ALA A 697 -7.93 22.19 -10.72
N PRO A 698 -8.89 22.46 -9.82
CA PRO A 698 -8.60 22.79 -8.42
C PRO A 698 -8.28 21.54 -7.57
N PHE A 699 -7.71 20.51 -8.18
CA PHE A 699 -7.42 19.23 -7.55
C PHE A 699 -6.01 19.20 -6.94
N TRP A 700 -5.55 18.05 -6.47
CA TRP A 700 -4.18 17.91 -5.97
C TRP A 700 -3.21 17.83 -7.16
N ASN A 701 -2.59 18.95 -7.53
CA ASN A 701 -1.75 19.05 -8.73
C ASN A 701 -0.27 18.69 -8.49
N MET A 702 0.01 17.68 -7.65
CA MET A 702 1.37 17.22 -7.36
C MET A 702 1.91 16.31 -8.47
N PHE A 703 3.24 16.27 -8.64
CA PHE A 703 3.93 15.28 -9.48
C PHE A 703 5.16 14.67 -8.79
N ASP A 704 5.91 15.45 -8.01
CA ASP A 704 7.12 14.99 -7.35
C ASP A 704 7.27 15.64 -5.97
N TRP A 705 7.89 14.92 -5.03
CA TRP A 705 8.19 15.39 -3.69
C TRP A 705 9.39 16.35 -3.70
N SER A 706 9.20 17.51 -4.33
CA SER A 706 10.22 18.51 -4.60
C SER A 706 9.68 19.94 -4.44
N GLY A 707 10.45 20.95 -4.84
CA GLY A 707 10.12 22.37 -4.69
C GLY A 707 9.31 23.00 -5.84
N ILE A 708 8.57 22.20 -6.62
CA ILE A 708 7.79 22.67 -7.78
C ILE A 708 6.73 23.68 -7.32
N ASP A 709 6.44 24.68 -8.14
CA ASP A 709 5.34 25.61 -7.90
C ASP A 709 3.96 25.03 -8.30
N ASP A 710 3.48 24.04 -7.54
CA ASP A 710 2.33 23.20 -7.92
C ASP A 710 1.04 23.42 -7.10
N ASN A 711 1.03 24.38 -6.17
CA ASN A 711 -0.15 24.70 -5.37
C ASN A 711 -1.10 25.69 -6.08
N HIS A 712 -1.40 25.42 -7.34
CA HIS A 712 -2.24 26.23 -8.22
C HIS A 712 -3.15 25.36 -9.07
N SER A 713 -4.22 25.93 -9.64
CA SER A 713 -5.13 25.16 -10.48
C SER A 713 -4.52 24.82 -11.85
N THR A 714 -3.67 25.70 -12.40
CA THR A 714 -2.98 25.51 -13.69
C THR A 714 -1.50 25.20 -13.47
N VAL A 715 -1.14 23.92 -13.49
CA VAL A 715 0.25 23.46 -13.34
C VAL A 715 0.73 22.79 -14.62
N LEU A 716 1.90 23.19 -15.11
CA LEU A 716 2.31 22.89 -16.48
C LEU A 716 2.67 21.42 -16.69
N HIS A 717 3.26 20.75 -15.68
CA HIS A 717 3.55 19.32 -15.77
C HIS A 717 2.28 18.50 -16.02
N ASN A 718 1.12 18.91 -15.49
CA ASN A 718 -0.14 18.21 -15.74
C ASN A 718 -0.55 18.34 -17.21
N SER A 719 -0.43 19.54 -17.79
CA SER A 719 -0.66 19.73 -19.23
C SER A 719 0.31 18.91 -20.08
N MET A 720 1.58 18.79 -19.69
CA MET A 720 2.55 17.95 -20.40
C MET A 720 2.25 16.45 -20.28
N LEU A 721 1.80 15.98 -19.11
CA LEU A 721 1.37 14.59 -18.90
C LEU A 721 0.09 14.26 -19.67
N VAL A 722 -0.82 15.23 -19.86
CA VAL A 722 -1.98 15.08 -20.77
C VAL A 722 -1.49 14.81 -22.20
N VAL A 723 -0.44 15.49 -22.67
CA VAL A 723 0.15 15.19 -24.00
C VAL A 723 0.65 13.74 -24.05
N GLY A 724 1.34 13.27 -23.02
CA GLY A 724 1.77 11.87 -22.92
C GLY A 724 0.60 10.87 -22.96
N ALA A 725 -0.47 11.13 -22.22
CA ALA A 725 -1.68 10.30 -22.23
C ALA A 725 -2.40 10.31 -23.59
N ILE A 726 -2.42 11.46 -24.28
CA ILE A 726 -2.94 11.59 -25.63
C ILE A 726 -2.07 10.78 -26.61
N ASP A 727 -0.75 10.84 -26.51
CA ASP A 727 0.17 10.07 -27.36
C ASP A 727 0.00 8.57 -27.18
N ALA A 728 -0.19 8.10 -25.95
CA ALA A 728 -0.57 6.71 -25.68
C ALA A 728 -1.91 6.36 -26.33
N ALA A 729 -2.94 7.19 -26.17
CA ALA A 729 -4.27 6.95 -26.72
C ALA A 729 -4.30 6.95 -28.26
N LEU A 730 -3.49 7.77 -28.94
CA LEU A 730 -3.36 7.73 -30.40
C LEU A 730 -2.80 6.40 -30.89
N LYS A 731 -1.82 5.82 -30.18
CA LYS A 731 -1.29 4.49 -30.49
C LYS A 731 -2.34 3.39 -30.26
N CYS A 732 -3.12 3.50 -29.18
CA CYS A 732 -4.24 2.59 -28.93
C CYS A 732 -5.31 2.68 -30.05
N ALA A 733 -5.67 3.89 -30.46
CA ALA A 733 -6.67 4.10 -31.52
C ALA A 733 -6.21 3.53 -32.88
N ASP A 734 -4.91 3.64 -33.20
CA ASP A 734 -4.33 3.04 -34.41
C ASP A 734 -4.47 1.52 -34.41
N VAL A 735 -4.14 0.86 -33.29
CA VAL A 735 -4.31 -0.59 -33.12
C VAL A 735 -5.76 -1.04 -33.26
N LEU A 736 -6.70 -0.29 -32.67
CA LEU A 736 -8.12 -0.62 -32.68
C LEU A 736 -8.85 -0.19 -33.96
N GLY A 737 -8.19 0.59 -34.84
CA GLY A 737 -8.81 1.16 -36.03
C GLY A 737 -9.85 2.26 -35.75
N ASP A 738 -9.81 2.90 -34.57
CA ASP A 738 -10.74 3.95 -34.15
C ASP A 738 -10.35 5.32 -34.74
N THR A 739 -10.54 5.43 -36.05
CA THR A 739 -10.20 6.65 -36.81
C THR A 739 -11.04 7.87 -36.42
N GLU A 740 -12.24 7.67 -35.88
CA GLU A 740 -13.15 8.75 -35.49
C GLU A 740 -12.63 9.46 -34.24
N ASN A 741 -12.37 8.71 -33.15
CA ASN A 741 -11.82 9.32 -31.95
C ASN A 741 -10.38 9.80 -32.16
N ALA A 742 -9.56 9.08 -32.95
CA ALA A 742 -8.19 9.49 -33.25
C ALA A 742 -8.09 10.92 -33.80
N LYS A 743 -9.06 11.36 -34.62
CA LYS A 743 -9.08 12.72 -35.17
C LYS A 743 -9.22 13.79 -34.07
N TRP A 744 -10.20 13.63 -33.19
CA TRP A 744 -10.42 14.56 -32.07
C TRP A 744 -9.22 14.55 -31.11
N ILE A 745 -8.67 13.37 -30.80
CA ILE A 745 -7.50 13.22 -29.93
C ILE A 745 -6.30 13.99 -30.51
N ALA A 746 -6.04 13.85 -31.82
CA ALA A 746 -4.95 14.54 -32.49
C ALA A 746 -5.13 16.07 -32.51
N GLU A 747 -6.37 16.55 -32.75
CA GLU A 747 -6.71 17.98 -32.68
C GLU A 747 -6.50 18.53 -31.26
N TYR A 748 -6.90 17.78 -30.23
CA TYR A 748 -6.69 18.15 -28.84
C TYR A 748 -5.20 18.25 -28.50
N ARG A 749 -4.40 17.26 -28.93
CA ARG A 749 -2.93 17.28 -28.79
C ARG A 749 -2.32 18.55 -29.38
N ALA A 750 -2.65 18.86 -30.63
CA ALA A 750 -2.06 19.97 -31.36
C ALA A 750 -2.36 21.31 -30.67
N SER A 751 -3.62 21.49 -30.22
CA SER A 751 -4.04 22.67 -29.47
C SER A 751 -3.26 22.81 -28.15
N LEU A 752 -3.17 21.73 -27.37
CA LEU A 752 -2.50 21.74 -26.07
C LEU A 752 -0.99 22.01 -26.19
N VAL A 753 -0.31 21.37 -27.17
CA VAL A 753 1.13 21.62 -27.44
C VAL A 753 1.36 23.08 -27.84
N ALA A 754 0.50 23.66 -28.67
CA ALA A 754 0.60 25.08 -29.02
C ALA A 754 0.45 25.99 -27.79
N SER A 755 -0.50 25.68 -26.90
CA SER A 755 -0.71 26.40 -25.64
C SER A 755 0.47 26.27 -24.66
N ILE A 756 1.08 25.09 -24.54
CA ILE A 756 2.27 24.90 -23.71
C ILE A 756 3.45 25.69 -24.28
N ASN A 757 3.68 25.63 -25.60
CA ASN A 757 4.77 26.35 -26.24
C ASN A 757 4.63 27.88 -26.19
N ALA A 758 3.40 28.40 -26.10
CA ALA A 758 3.16 29.81 -25.86
C ALA A 758 3.67 30.32 -24.50
N LEU A 759 3.97 29.42 -23.55
CA LEU A 759 4.57 29.76 -22.25
C LEU A 759 6.10 29.69 -22.22
N TRP A 760 6.75 29.31 -23.33
CA TRP A 760 8.21 29.30 -23.39
C TRP A 760 8.80 30.67 -23.07
N ASN A 761 9.65 30.73 -22.05
CA ASN A 761 10.37 31.96 -21.72
C ASN A 761 11.70 31.99 -22.47
N ALA A 762 11.81 32.80 -23.52
CA ALA A 762 13.03 32.89 -24.34
C ALA A 762 14.25 33.46 -23.58
N GLU A 763 14.03 34.30 -22.57
CA GLU A 763 15.12 34.91 -21.79
C GLU A 763 15.67 33.92 -20.76
N LYS A 764 14.78 33.25 -20.00
CA LYS A 764 15.14 32.21 -19.02
C LYS A 764 15.46 30.86 -19.67
N LYS A 765 15.08 30.68 -20.93
CA LYS A 765 15.21 29.44 -21.71
C LYS A 765 14.62 28.22 -21.00
N CYS A 766 13.44 28.40 -20.44
CA CYS A 766 12.70 27.35 -19.72
C CYS A 766 11.19 27.55 -19.87
N TYR A 767 10.44 26.51 -19.53
CA TYR A 767 9.02 26.64 -19.26
C TYR A 767 8.80 26.99 -17.77
N PRO A 768 7.75 27.76 -17.43
CA PRO A 768 7.37 28.01 -16.04
C PRO A 768 6.70 26.78 -15.42
N ASP A 769 6.75 26.65 -14.10
CA ASP A 769 6.08 25.53 -13.41
C ASP A 769 4.54 25.61 -13.47
N SER A 770 3.99 26.82 -13.37
CA SER A 770 2.54 27.04 -13.27
C SER A 770 2.09 28.43 -13.69
N ILE A 771 0.77 28.61 -13.78
CA ILE A 771 0.08 29.90 -13.80
C ILE A 771 -0.72 29.99 -12.51
N HIS A 772 -0.49 31.04 -11.73
CA HIS A 772 -1.18 31.27 -10.47
C HIS A 772 -2.64 31.61 -10.72
N ASP A 773 -3.49 31.46 -9.70
CA ASP A 773 -4.94 31.65 -9.86
C ASP A 773 -5.32 33.11 -10.21
N ASP A 774 -4.43 34.08 -9.95
CA ASP A 774 -4.57 35.48 -10.39
C ASP A 774 -4.13 35.75 -11.84
N GLY A 775 -3.64 34.71 -12.53
CA GLY A 775 -3.17 34.74 -13.92
C GLY A 775 -1.69 35.08 -14.09
N THR A 776 -0.95 35.32 -13.00
CA THR A 776 0.50 35.54 -13.06
C THR A 776 1.24 34.26 -13.44
N ILE A 777 2.31 34.39 -14.23
CA ILE A 777 3.15 33.26 -14.64
C ILE A 777 4.19 33.02 -13.56
N SER A 778 4.35 31.76 -13.13
CA SER A 778 5.34 31.41 -12.13
C SER A 778 6.74 31.88 -12.54
N ALA A 779 7.46 32.47 -11.58
CA ALA A 779 8.86 32.82 -11.78
C ALA A 779 9.80 31.60 -11.63
N LYS A 780 9.30 30.51 -11.04
CA LYS A 780 10.04 29.26 -10.85
C LYS A 780 10.00 28.39 -12.09
N SER A 781 11.00 27.53 -12.18
CA SER A 781 11.15 26.51 -13.21
C SER A 781 11.77 25.27 -12.58
N SER A 782 11.39 24.11 -13.11
CA SER A 782 11.86 22.81 -12.69
C SER A 782 12.45 22.02 -13.85
N VAL A 783 13.33 21.05 -13.54
CA VAL A 783 13.81 20.09 -14.53
C VAL A 783 12.66 19.25 -15.11
N HIS A 784 11.56 19.08 -14.36
CA HIS A 784 10.37 18.34 -14.77
C HIS A 784 9.75 18.88 -16.04
N THR A 785 9.55 20.19 -16.14
CA THR A 785 9.01 20.77 -17.37
C THR A 785 9.98 20.63 -18.55
N SER A 786 11.29 20.52 -18.29
CA SER A 786 12.29 20.32 -19.34
C SER A 786 12.31 18.88 -19.85
N PHE A 787 12.40 17.88 -18.96
CA PHE A 787 12.43 16.49 -19.40
C PHE A 787 11.08 16.03 -19.97
N LEU A 788 9.93 16.52 -19.45
CA LEU A 788 8.62 16.17 -20.01
C LEU A 788 8.42 16.76 -21.41
N ALA A 789 8.92 17.98 -21.63
CA ALA A 789 8.85 18.61 -22.96
C ALA A 789 9.68 17.86 -24.01
N LEU A 790 10.82 17.29 -23.60
CA LEU A 790 11.67 16.43 -24.44
C LEU A 790 11.05 15.03 -24.64
N LEU A 791 10.53 14.43 -23.57
CA LEU A 791 9.96 13.09 -23.58
C LEU A 791 8.79 12.97 -24.55
N TYR A 792 7.85 13.93 -24.49
CA TYR A 792 6.61 13.90 -25.28
C TYR A 792 6.64 14.76 -26.56
N ASP A 793 7.83 15.14 -27.05
CA ASP A 793 8.00 15.92 -28.29
C ASP A 793 7.14 17.20 -28.30
N ILE A 794 7.10 17.89 -27.16
CA ILE A 794 6.35 19.15 -27.00
C ILE A 794 7.22 20.31 -27.48
N ALA A 795 8.50 20.31 -27.10
CA ALA A 795 9.41 21.39 -27.41
C ALA A 795 9.72 21.46 -28.92
N PRO A 796 9.78 22.66 -29.51
CA PRO A 796 10.34 22.84 -30.84
C PRO A 796 11.81 22.37 -30.89
N LYS A 797 12.24 21.86 -32.04
CA LYS A 797 13.59 21.30 -32.24
C LYS A 797 14.71 22.26 -31.84
N GLU A 798 14.52 23.55 -32.06
CA GLU A 798 15.48 24.60 -31.71
C GLU A 798 15.74 24.74 -30.19
N ASN A 799 14.80 24.30 -29.36
CA ASN A 799 14.90 24.37 -27.90
C ASN A 799 15.40 23.06 -27.27
N GLU A 800 15.41 21.94 -27.99
CA GLU A 800 15.77 20.62 -27.45
C GLU A 800 17.16 20.59 -26.79
N ALA A 801 18.17 21.16 -27.46
CA ALA A 801 19.54 21.19 -26.93
C ALA A 801 19.64 21.99 -25.63
N ILE A 802 18.85 23.05 -25.48
CA ILE A 802 18.84 23.89 -24.29
C ILE A 802 18.11 23.19 -23.15
N LEU A 803 16.98 22.55 -23.43
CA LEU A 803 16.23 21.78 -22.44
C LEU A 803 17.05 20.59 -21.93
N LEU A 804 17.80 19.92 -22.81
CA LEU A 804 18.72 18.86 -22.41
C LEU A 804 19.82 19.40 -21.49
N GLU A 805 20.38 20.58 -21.79
CA GLU A 805 21.34 21.23 -20.90
C GLU A 805 20.71 21.57 -19.54
N ASN A 806 19.45 22.03 -19.50
CA ASN A 806 18.74 22.29 -18.24
C ASN A 806 18.52 21.01 -17.41
N VAL A 807 18.39 19.84 -18.05
CA VAL A 807 18.26 18.55 -17.35
C VAL A 807 19.61 18.12 -16.78
N LEU A 808 20.68 18.15 -17.59
CA LEU A 808 22.00 17.68 -17.18
C LEU A 808 22.69 18.64 -16.20
N ASN A 809 22.57 19.94 -16.46
CA ASN A 809 23.22 21.02 -15.74
C ASN A 809 22.19 22.12 -15.40
N PRO A 810 21.25 21.85 -14.49
CA PRO A 810 20.18 22.78 -14.17
C PRO A 810 20.72 24.14 -13.69
N PRO A 811 20.20 25.26 -14.21
CA PRO A 811 20.54 26.59 -13.72
C PRO A 811 20.34 26.74 -12.20
N GLU A 812 21.06 27.68 -11.60
CA GLU A 812 20.91 27.99 -10.17
C GLU A 812 19.46 28.40 -9.88
N GLY A 813 18.88 27.79 -8.83
CA GLY A 813 17.48 28.02 -8.44
C GLY A 813 16.44 27.18 -9.18
N THR A 814 16.83 26.37 -10.17
CA THR A 814 15.92 25.39 -10.79
C THR A 814 15.64 24.23 -9.83
N THR A 815 14.35 23.90 -9.67
CA THR A 815 13.93 22.74 -8.86
C THR A 815 14.37 21.45 -9.54
N LYS A 816 15.03 20.57 -8.77
CA LYS A 816 15.51 19.25 -9.21
C LYS A 816 14.50 18.15 -8.84
N VAL A 817 14.70 16.96 -9.40
CA VAL A 817 13.96 15.74 -9.00
C VAL A 817 14.18 15.45 -7.51
N GLY A 818 13.08 15.24 -6.77
CA GLY A 818 13.08 14.96 -5.33
C GLY A 818 12.86 13.49 -4.99
N ALA A 819 12.08 12.76 -5.79
CA ALA A 819 11.83 11.33 -5.62
C ALA A 819 12.30 10.49 -6.82
N PRO A 820 12.71 9.23 -6.59
CA PRO A 820 13.01 8.30 -7.68
C PRO A 820 11.77 7.95 -8.52
N PHE A 821 10.56 8.31 -8.08
CA PHE A 821 9.37 8.31 -8.94
C PHE A 821 9.54 9.13 -10.21
N ALA A 822 9.87 10.42 -10.06
CA ALA A 822 9.96 11.34 -11.19
C ALA A 822 11.23 11.10 -12.02
N ILE A 823 12.27 10.48 -11.44
CA ILE A 823 13.51 10.14 -12.16
C ILE A 823 13.26 9.18 -13.33
N GLN A 824 12.21 8.34 -13.25
CA GLN A 824 11.82 7.45 -14.34
C GLN A 824 11.64 8.21 -15.66
N TYR A 825 10.92 9.33 -15.62
CA TYR A 825 10.60 10.13 -16.81
C TYR A 825 11.80 10.94 -17.30
N GLU A 826 12.68 11.38 -16.38
CA GLU A 826 13.96 11.97 -16.76
C GLU A 826 14.84 10.96 -17.49
N TYR A 827 14.93 9.73 -16.99
CA TYR A 827 15.69 8.65 -17.62
C TYR A 827 15.10 8.22 -18.97
N GLU A 828 13.77 8.15 -19.11
CA GLU A 828 13.11 7.92 -20.40
C GLU A 828 13.48 9.03 -21.42
N ALA A 829 13.50 10.29 -20.99
CA ALA A 829 13.90 11.41 -21.85
C ALA A 829 15.39 11.35 -22.25
N LEU A 830 16.27 11.06 -21.29
CA LEU A 830 17.71 10.92 -21.51
C LEU A 830 18.04 9.72 -22.40
N GLU A 831 17.35 8.59 -22.25
CA GLU A 831 17.53 7.40 -23.06
C GLU A 831 17.12 7.67 -24.51
N LYS A 832 15.96 8.32 -24.72
CA LYS A 832 15.49 8.79 -26.02
C LYS A 832 16.53 9.67 -26.73
N LEU A 833 17.29 10.47 -25.97
CA LEU A 833 18.32 11.38 -26.47
C LEU A 833 19.74 10.76 -26.53
N GLY A 834 19.89 9.46 -26.24
CA GLY A 834 21.19 8.77 -26.30
C GLY A 834 22.16 9.20 -25.19
N LYS A 835 21.66 9.46 -23.98
CA LYS A 835 22.44 9.88 -22.80
C LYS A 835 22.59 8.78 -21.76
N GLN A 836 22.89 7.57 -22.21
CA GLN A 836 23.01 6.37 -21.36
C GLN A 836 24.02 6.54 -20.21
N ASN A 837 25.20 7.15 -20.47
CA ASN A 837 26.19 7.38 -19.41
C ASN A 837 25.68 8.28 -18.28
N GLU A 838 24.84 9.26 -18.60
CA GLU A 838 24.29 10.18 -17.59
C GLU A 838 23.25 9.46 -16.72
N ILE A 839 22.48 8.54 -17.30
CA ILE A 839 21.56 7.68 -16.56
C ILE A 839 22.35 6.78 -15.58
N ILE A 840 23.40 6.10 -16.04
CA ILE A 840 24.22 5.24 -15.16
C ILE A 840 24.91 6.06 -14.06
N ALA A 841 25.42 7.25 -14.38
CA ALA A 841 26.01 8.15 -13.38
C ALA A 841 24.97 8.63 -12.35
N SER A 842 23.75 8.93 -12.79
CA SER A 842 22.64 9.33 -11.92
C SER A 842 22.18 8.16 -11.03
N ILE A 843 22.12 6.93 -11.54
CA ILE A 843 21.83 5.74 -10.73
C ILE A 843 22.87 5.60 -9.61
N ARG A 844 24.16 5.69 -9.91
CA ARG A 844 25.19 5.65 -8.86
C ARG A 844 25.03 6.74 -7.83
N LYS A 845 24.96 8.00 -8.29
CA LYS A 845 24.83 9.17 -7.42
C LYS A 845 23.69 9.02 -6.42
N ASN A 846 22.56 8.47 -6.85
CA ASN A 846 21.34 8.47 -6.07
C ASN A 846 21.07 7.16 -5.31
N TYR A 847 21.61 6.02 -5.76
CA TYR A 847 21.37 4.71 -5.15
C TYR A 847 22.58 4.18 -4.36
N ASP A 848 23.81 4.61 -4.66
CA ASP A 848 25.01 4.28 -3.85
C ASP A 848 24.81 4.67 -2.37
N PRO A 849 24.23 5.85 -2.02
CA PRO A 849 23.96 6.20 -0.62
C PRO A 849 23.00 5.23 0.10
N MET A 850 22.17 4.49 -0.63
CA MET A 850 21.27 3.49 -0.05
C MET A 850 22.06 2.25 0.38
N ILE A 851 22.91 1.73 -0.51
CA ILE A 851 23.75 0.57 -0.21
C ILE A 851 24.83 0.89 0.83
N ASP A 852 25.35 2.12 0.86
CA ASP A 852 26.36 2.59 1.83
C ASP A 852 25.88 2.45 3.28
N ILE A 853 24.56 2.59 3.51
CA ILE A 853 23.96 2.45 4.85
C ILE A 853 23.34 1.06 5.09
N GLY A 854 23.54 0.11 4.17
CA GLY A 854 23.04 -1.26 4.27
C GLY A 854 21.55 -1.42 3.99
N ALA A 855 20.97 -0.56 3.15
CA ALA A 855 19.59 -0.71 2.69
C ALA A 855 19.42 -2.02 1.92
N THR A 856 18.29 -2.69 2.14
CA THR A 856 17.92 -3.94 1.45
C THR A 856 16.80 -3.73 0.43
N THR A 857 16.30 -2.50 0.34
CA THR A 857 15.22 -2.01 -0.51
C THR A 857 15.51 -0.56 -0.89
N VAL A 858 14.85 -0.04 -1.93
CA VAL A 858 15.01 1.35 -2.41
C VAL A 858 13.99 2.28 -1.77
N TRP A 859 14.42 3.51 -1.51
CA TRP A 859 13.68 4.52 -0.75
C TRP A 859 12.56 5.19 -1.53
N GLU A 860 11.56 5.72 -0.83
CA GLU A 860 10.48 6.56 -1.37
C GLU A 860 10.99 7.85 -1.99
N SER A 861 11.96 8.49 -1.35
CA SER A 861 12.60 9.72 -1.84
C SER A 861 14.12 9.58 -1.84
N PHE A 862 14.79 10.40 -2.64
CA PHE A 862 16.22 10.61 -2.42
C PHE A 862 16.43 11.35 -1.09
N ALA A 863 17.65 11.29 -0.55
CA ALA A 863 17.98 11.95 0.71
C ALA A 863 17.80 13.49 0.68
N GLU A 864 17.90 14.09 -0.52
CA GLU A 864 17.65 15.52 -0.75
C GLU A 864 16.17 15.85 -1.03
N GLY A 865 15.30 14.83 -1.10
CA GLY A 865 13.86 14.97 -1.28
C GLY A 865 13.14 15.46 -0.02
N THR A 866 11.82 15.61 -0.09
CA THR A 866 11.03 16.27 0.98
C THR A 866 10.33 15.31 1.94
N THR A 867 10.36 13.99 1.73
CA THR A 867 9.64 13.04 2.61
C THR A 867 10.46 12.63 3.85
N GLY A 868 11.78 12.82 3.82
CA GLY A 868 12.64 12.60 4.98
C GLY A 868 12.33 13.57 6.13
N GLY A 869 12.48 13.09 7.37
CA GLY A 869 12.22 13.86 8.59
C GLY A 869 13.21 13.49 9.70
N ASP A 870 13.42 14.37 10.68
CA ASP A 870 14.30 14.13 11.84
C ASP A 870 15.73 13.65 11.51
N GLY A 871 16.25 14.01 10.34
CA GLY A 871 17.56 13.57 9.85
C GLY A 871 17.61 12.12 9.37
N PHE A 872 16.47 11.53 9.04
CA PHE A 872 16.36 10.29 8.26
C PHE A 872 16.24 10.61 6.76
N PRO A 873 16.80 9.77 5.87
CA PRO A 873 16.90 10.11 4.45
C PRO A 873 15.56 10.05 3.71
N THR A 874 14.58 9.33 4.25
CA THR A 874 13.28 9.11 3.61
C THR A 874 12.24 8.70 4.66
N ARG A 875 10.94 8.79 4.33
CA ARG A 875 9.86 8.22 5.15
C ARG A 875 9.83 6.70 5.00
N SER A 876 9.51 6.17 3.81
CA SER A 876 9.58 4.73 3.55
C SER A 876 10.90 4.31 2.91
N HIS A 877 11.56 3.32 3.51
CA HIS A 877 12.76 2.67 3.00
C HIS A 877 12.47 1.56 1.99
N CYS A 878 11.19 1.30 1.65
CA CYS A 878 10.77 0.30 0.69
C CYS A 878 9.61 0.80 -0.17
N HIS A 879 9.93 1.42 -1.31
CA HIS A 879 8.93 2.00 -2.21
C HIS A 879 9.20 1.65 -3.67
N ALA A 880 8.32 0.87 -4.31
CA ALA A 880 8.66 0.22 -5.57
C ALA A 880 8.63 1.13 -6.80
N TRP A 881 7.95 2.27 -6.72
CA TRP A 881 8.06 3.36 -7.70
C TRP A 881 9.51 3.83 -7.98
N SER A 882 10.46 3.44 -7.12
CA SER A 882 11.87 3.79 -7.15
C SER A 882 12.73 2.71 -7.78
N SER A 883 12.13 1.69 -8.39
CA SER A 883 12.87 0.54 -8.92
C SER A 883 13.32 0.73 -10.38
N ALA A 884 13.46 1.98 -10.83
CA ALA A 884 13.94 2.36 -12.16
C ALA A 884 15.24 1.63 -12.60
N PRO A 885 16.21 1.31 -11.71
CA PRO A 885 17.38 0.53 -12.09
C PRO A 885 17.07 -0.81 -12.76
N ILE A 886 15.92 -1.45 -12.45
CA ILE A 886 15.49 -2.68 -13.12
C ILE A 886 15.39 -2.47 -14.63
N GLN A 887 14.70 -1.40 -15.04
CA GLN A 887 14.50 -1.11 -16.45
C GLN A 887 15.82 -0.69 -17.10
N PHE A 888 16.48 0.33 -16.54
CA PHE A 888 17.59 0.98 -17.22
C PHE A 888 18.87 0.14 -17.22
N LEU A 889 19.18 -0.63 -16.17
CA LEU A 889 20.33 -1.54 -16.22
C LEU A 889 20.11 -2.67 -17.24
N ASN A 890 18.89 -3.18 -17.35
CA ASN A 890 18.55 -4.19 -18.36
C ASN A 890 18.58 -3.62 -19.80
N GLN A 891 18.03 -2.42 -20.02
CA GLN A 891 17.96 -1.81 -21.34
C GLN A 891 19.30 -1.24 -21.81
N ILE A 892 20.06 -0.61 -20.91
CA ILE A 892 21.32 0.06 -21.23
C ILE A 892 22.51 -0.91 -21.14
N VAL A 893 22.73 -1.51 -19.97
CA VAL A 893 23.96 -2.30 -19.73
C VAL A 893 23.85 -3.67 -20.36
N LEU A 894 22.75 -4.41 -20.17
CA LEU A 894 22.54 -5.67 -20.91
C LEU A 894 22.21 -5.40 -22.38
N GLY A 895 21.62 -4.25 -22.69
CA GLY A 895 21.26 -3.87 -24.05
C GLY A 895 19.95 -4.47 -24.55
N ILE A 896 19.08 -4.98 -23.67
CA ILE A 896 17.88 -5.74 -24.07
C ILE A 896 16.72 -4.76 -24.28
N VAL A 897 16.35 -4.52 -25.55
CA VAL A 897 15.30 -3.55 -25.91
C VAL A 897 14.18 -4.24 -26.71
N PRO A 898 12.97 -4.41 -26.15
CA PRO A 898 11.80 -4.81 -26.93
C PRO A 898 11.46 -3.75 -27.99
N THR A 899 11.28 -4.15 -29.25
CA THR A 899 11.03 -3.21 -30.37
C THR A 899 9.71 -3.44 -31.09
N GLU A 900 8.99 -4.51 -30.78
CA GLU A 900 7.65 -4.78 -31.32
C GLU A 900 6.69 -5.23 -30.22
N VAL A 901 5.41 -4.93 -30.44
CA VAL A 901 4.29 -5.28 -29.56
C VAL A 901 4.28 -6.77 -29.22
N GLY A 902 4.04 -7.09 -27.94
CA GLY A 902 3.97 -8.46 -27.43
C GLY A 902 5.32 -9.17 -27.42
N GLY A 903 6.43 -8.41 -27.36
CA GLY A 903 7.78 -8.96 -27.35
C GLY A 903 8.12 -9.78 -28.60
N LYS A 904 7.52 -9.48 -29.76
CA LYS A 904 7.75 -10.19 -31.03
C LYS A 904 9.15 -9.95 -31.61
N ALA A 905 9.77 -8.84 -31.25
CA ALA A 905 11.13 -8.51 -31.64
C ALA A 905 11.89 -7.88 -30.47
N VAL A 906 13.15 -8.28 -30.32
CA VAL A 906 14.10 -7.76 -29.34
C VAL A 906 15.38 -7.36 -30.06
N THR A 907 15.81 -6.12 -29.82
CA THR A 907 17.12 -5.61 -30.24
C THR A 907 18.11 -5.72 -29.09
N ILE A 908 19.33 -6.16 -29.39
CA ILE A 908 20.48 -6.17 -28.49
C ILE A 908 21.42 -5.02 -28.86
N SER A 909 21.59 -4.07 -27.93
CA SER A 909 22.45 -2.90 -28.09
C SER A 909 23.08 -2.51 -26.75
N PRO A 910 24.02 -3.32 -26.21
CA PRO A 910 24.66 -3.02 -24.94
C PRO A 910 25.46 -1.72 -25.01
N PHE A 911 25.43 -0.97 -23.92
CA PHE A 911 26.23 0.22 -23.70
C PHE A 911 27.17 -0.05 -22.52
N PRO A 912 28.46 -0.39 -22.75
CA PRO A 912 29.32 -0.87 -21.68
C PRO A 912 29.55 0.11 -20.53
N SER A 913 29.48 1.43 -20.76
CA SER A 913 29.60 2.46 -19.69
C SER A 913 30.78 2.25 -18.72
N GLY A 914 31.94 1.80 -19.22
CA GLY A 914 33.13 1.53 -18.41
C GLY A 914 33.19 0.14 -17.77
N LEU A 915 32.16 -0.69 -17.94
CA LEU A 915 32.11 -2.07 -17.47
C LEU A 915 32.84 -3.01 -18.45
N THR A 916 33.36 -4.12 -17.92
CA THR A 916 34.13 -5.11 -18.69
C THR A 916 33.33 -6.35 -19.05
N TRP A 917 32.25 -6.64 -18.33
CA TRP A 917 31.29 -7.68 -18.66
C TRP A 917 29.93 -7.38 -18.05
N ALA A 918 28.87 -7.89 -18.66
CA ALA A 918 27.55 -8.00 -18.04
C ALA A 918 26.81 -9.24 -18.55
N LYS A 919 25.93 -9.80 -17.72
CA LYS A 919 25.07 -10.92 -18.07
C LYS A 919 23.73 -10.80 -17.37
N GLY A 920 22.67 -11.23 -18.02
CA GLY A 920 21.35 -11.15 -17.43
C GLY A 920 20.24 -11.55 -18.37
N ALA A 921 19.02 -11.18 -18.00
CA ALA A 921 17.83 -11.36 -18.81
C ALA A 921 16.74 -10.36 -18.45
N SER A 922 15.85 -10.11 -19.40
CA SER A 922 14.55 -9.47 -19.18
C SER A 922 13.44 -10.48 -19.42
N ALA A 923 12.41 -10.46 -18.58
CA ALA A 923 11.19 -11.20 -18.83
C ALA A 923 10.47 -10.63 -20.06
N THR A 924 9.81 -11.51 -20.81
CA THR A 924 8.89 -11.15 -21.90
C THR A 924 7.72 -12.13 -21.91
N ILE A 925 6.60 -11.77 -22.55
CA ILE A 925 5.42 -12.65 -22.64
C ILE A 925 5.70 -13.98 -23.37
N ASN A 926 6.74 -14.01 -24.21
CA ASN A 926 7.15 -15.21 -24.96
C ASN A 926 8.20 -16.06 -24.21
N GLY A 927 8.69 -15.61 -23.05
CA GLY A 927 9.81 -16.18 -22.29
C GLY A 927 11.01 -15.23 -22.17
N PRO A 928 12.07 -15.58 -21.44
CA PRO A 928 13.17 -14.66 -21.15
C PRO A 928 14.02 -14.33 -22.39
N ALA A 929 14.36 -13.05 -22.55
CA ALA A 929 15.42 -12.60 -23.46
C ALA A 929 16.73 -12.50 -22.65
N GLU A 930 17.74 -13.29 -23.02
CA GLU A 930 18.98 -13.46 -22.27
C GLU A 930 20.17 -12.87 -23.03
N VAL A 931 21.07 -12.19 -22.33
CA VAL A 931 22.30 -11.62 -22.89
C VAL A 931 23.48 -11.88 -21.96
N GLU A 932 24.64 -12.19 -22.53
CA GLU A 932 25.95 -12.11 -21.90
C GLU A 932 26.91 -11.42 -22.86
N TRP A 933 27.68 -10.45 -22.37
CA TRP A 933 28.77 -9.86 -23.13
C TRP A 933 30.04 -9.68 -22.31
N LYS A 934 31.19 -9.74 -23.00
CA LYS A 934 32.53 -9.54 -22.42
C LYS A 934 33.39 -8.68 -23.35
N LEU A 935 34.06 -7.70 -22.77
CA LEU A 935 35.01 -6.81 -23.44
C LEU A 935 36.44 -7.28 -23.15
N GLU A 936 37.14 -7.73 -24.20
CA GLU A 936 38.54 -8.16 -24.14
C GLU A 936 39.40 -7.27 -25.04
N GLY A 937 40.12 -6.32 -24.44
CA GLY A 937 40.82 -5.28 -25.20
C GLY A 937 39.84 -4.41 -25.97
N ASN A 938 39.85 -4.51 -27.31
CA ASN A 938 38.94 -3.76 -28.20
C ASN A 938 37.87 -4.65 -28.85
N LYS A 939 37.71 -5.88 -28.35
CA LYS A 939 36.77 -6.87 -28.88
C LYS A 939 35.63 -7.09 -27.90
N LEU A 940 34.40 -6.85 -28.34
CA LEU A 940 33.18 -7.10 -27.58
C LEU A 940 32.50 -8.38 -28.10
N ASN A 941 32.51 -9.43 -27.29
CA ASN A 941 31.81 -10.68 -27.60
C ASN A 941 30.45 -10.66 -26.92
N ILE A 942 29.37 -10.79 -27.68
CA ILE A 942 27.98 -10.79 -27.22
C ILE A 942 27.32 -12.12 -27.60
N THR A 943 26.73 -12.78 -26.62
CA THR A 943 25.82 -13.92 -26.82
C THR A 943 24.43 -13.51 -26.36
N ALA A 944 23.43 -13.72 -27.21
CA ALA A 944 22.05 -13.41 -26.89
C ALA A 944 21.11 -14.53 -27.33
N LYS A 945 20.11 -14.82 -26.51
CA LYS A 945 19.11 -15.86 -26.75
C LYS A 945 17.72 -15.31 -26.47
N VAL A 946 16.79 -15.60 -27.36
CA VAL A 946 15.36 -15.29 -27.19
C VAL A 946 14.53 -16.56 -27.41
N PRO A 947 13.28 -16.59 -26.95
CA PRO A 947 12.36 -17.69 -27.23
C PRO A 947 12.13 -17.90 -28.74
N GLN A 948 11.72 -19.10 -29.11
CA GLN A 948 11.39 -19.42 -30.51
C GLN A 948 10.26 -18.52 -31.01
N GLY A 949 10.43 -17.95 -32.22
CA GLY A 949 9.45 -17.06 -32.84
C GLY A 949 9.64 -15.58 -32.53
N VAL A 950 10.55 -15.22 -31.61
CA VAL A 950 10.95 -13.84 -31.35
C VAL A 950 12.09 -13.45 -32.31
N ALA A 951 11.93 -12.34 -33.02
CA ALA A 951 13.00 -11.78 -33.86
C ALA A 951 14.11 -11.18 -32.99
N LEU A 952 15.36 -11.52 -33.29
CA LEU A 952 16.54 -11.05 -32.56
C LEU A 952 17.46 -10.30 -33.50
N THR A 953 17.73 -9.03 -33.19
CA THR A 953 18.64 -8.18 -33.98
C THR A 953 19.71 -7.56 -33.09
N PHE A 954 20.87 -7.28 -33.67
CA PHE A 954 21.90 -6.46 -33.03
C PHE A 954 21.86 -5.05 -33.62
N LYS A 955 21.99 -4.02 -32.79
CA LYS A 955 22.07 -2.62 -33.23
C LYS A 955 23.33 -1.95 -32.64
N PRO A 956 24.26 -1.45 -33.48
CA PRO A 956 25.41 -0.71 -32.99
C PRO A 956 25.00 0.65 -32.41
N ASN A 957 25.79 1.15 -31.46
CA ASN A 957 25.62 2.48 -30.85
C ASN A 957 26.98 3.17 -30.67
N GLU A 958 26.99 4.47 -30.36
CA GLU A 958 28.23 5.26 -30.31
C GLU A 958 29.28 4.74 -29.31
N SER A 959 28.87 4.06 -28.23
CA SER A 959 29.81 3.49 -27.26
C SER A 959 30.64 2.35 -27.81
N LEU A 960 30.17 1.71 -28.88
CA LEU A 960 30.84 0.58 -29.53
C LEU A 960 31.76 1.03 -30.66
N LYS A 961 31.81 2.32 -30.98
CA LYS A 961 32.54 2.84 -32.13
C LYS A 961 34.03 2.53 -32.01
N GLY A 962 34.55 1.88 -33.04
CA GLY A 962 35.96 1.47 -33.11
C GLY A 962 36.25 0.12 -32.47
N MET A 963 35.28 -0.54 -31.85
CA MET A 963 35.40 -1.91 -31.33
C MET A 963 35.09 -2.96 -32.41
N GLU A 964 35.77 -4.11 -32.36
CA GLU A 964 35.38 -5.33 -33.09
C GLU A 964 34.22 -5.98 -32.30
N VAL A 965 33.04 -6.06 -32.91
CA VAL A 965 31.86 -6.62 -32.22
C VAL A 965 31.50 -7.97 -32.81
N VAL A 966 31.46 -9.00 -31.96
CA VAL A 966 31.04 -10.35 -32.32
C VAL A 966 29.71 -10.66 -31.66
N PHE A 967 28.65 -10.82 -32.45
CA PHE A 967 27.30 -11.14 -31.97
C PHE A 967 26.92 -12.57 -32.38
N ASN A 968 26.66 -13.43 -31.39
CA ASN A 968 26.34 -14.86 -31.60
C ASN A 968 27.34 -15.59 -32.53
N GLY A 969 28.62 -15.25 -32.40
CA GLY A 969 29.73 -15.85 -33.17
C GLY A 969 30.00 -15.21 -34.54
N ALA A 970 29.21 -14.23 -34.98
CA ALA A 970 29.42 -13.50 -36.22
C ALA A 970 29.99 -12.10 -35.95
N VAL A 971 30.99 -11.66 -36.73
CA VAL A 971 31.48 -10.28 -36.68
C VAL A 971 30.43 -9.36 -37.31
N VAL A 972 29.93 -8.40 -36.53
CA VAL A 972 28.86 -7.46 -36.91
C VAL A 972 29.31 -6.00 -36.94
N GLN A 973 30.51 -5.70 -36.42
CA GLN A 973 31.17 -4.41 -36.53
C GLN A 973 32.70 -4.56 -36.50
#